data_AF-A0A8B8D5M0-F1
#
_entry.id   AF-A0A8B8D5M0-F1
#
_cell.length_a   1.000
_cell.length_b   1.000
_cell.length_c   1.000
_cell.angle_alpha   90.00
_cell.angle_beta   90.00
_cell.angle_gamma   90.00
#
_symmetry.space_group_name_H-M   'P 1'
#
loop_
_entity.id
_entity.type
_entity.pdbx_description
1 polymer ?
#
loop_
_entity_poly.entity_id
_entity_poly.type
_entity_poly.pdbx_seq_one_letter_code
_entity_poly.pdbx_strand_id
1 'polypeptide(L)'
;MKVEWTVTDSESHIERQYLSIKSHIGGEFDLASTKVNGIARDFILTGLKLHDGVTYYVTLISCNGAQICSTATTSGMLVDTTPPSRGMFAVQTDHAANLSRHGDSWMTWEKTAVNLAWLGFADLHSKISHYYINVGSKFMDSDLNEEPGRPVRVEYVTSGEDKYDEGIVQTAKVKTSNYDPDQKFIYVTMWAVNKVGLASAIIHSQFERIPGGDLFLIRRCQAYTCEGHCVCAPQDKFCHPSGTACQDISSNNQNYILQVYDVAGSGGDDVDYTPSNVVLQGRWAIVNNFGDSPDWYQWSVGFTEKPSPEGLFNEATERIWHDAGQNMEQVYQTKQGIYLKETVQYSFFLKVWYDENTFAIFKSDGVTIATQRPDVTNVRGSSVREKMRGSNYIDQDFMKAGYPFRIEWKNKFLNAVNAIKSFHLYLSTYPGGHDVMDINEDLPGSRTSYDIMRSSVLLPGITYYSNVLAYGFSDIHHTESSDGFKPDKHKPTGGIVFDGIGLHDLEFQNKSDIVMAHWHGFSDVGSGVKMYYWCVGSTNGVVTKHADVECGIHSWEAVGLHNSVSRNLTTPLHQSDTYYNKVYAVDNVGYISSVRVSDGVSVDTSPPEPQYLFHTGSNILTNPSFETSPNVVQSTNVNATDICNATVDSQPSGWNLSTGGCAAIVSSNKNLARDGRSFLFVRGSVSQTLDGLVVGGLYRVSFFSSHLSVSSSTQSNKEGFVQLEDKKHVFLIYTKAYRGDGNDQSTAREEISWHKHTFYFVALKQTAEFVLGSVDDRTGIYVDNVVVEL
;
A
#
# COMPACT_ATOMS: atom_id res chain seq x y z
N MET A 1 -29.00 11.72 0.06
CA MET A 1 -29.67 10.40 0.06
C MET A 1 -28.80 9.43 0.85
N LYS A 2 -29.31 8.88 1.97
CA LYS A 2 -28.61 7.82 2.72
C LYS A 2 -28.92 6.48 2.07
N VAL A 3 -27.90 5.65 1.92
CA VAL A 3 -28.01 4.27 1.41
C VAL A 3 -27.32 3.39 2.43
N GLU A 4 -27.96 2.31 2.83
CA GLU A 4 -27.44 1.32 3.77
C GLU A 4 -27.49 -0.06 3.12
N TRP A 5 -26.48 -0.89 3.37
CA TRP A 5 -26.37 -2.22 2.81
C TRP A 5 -25.50 -3.12 3.68
N THR A 6 -25.67 -4.43 3.50
CA THR A 6 -24.84 -5.45 4.11
C THR A 6 -24.27 -6.34 3.00
N VAL A 7 -22.95 -6.56 3.05
CA VAL A 7 -22.24 -7.41 2.11
C VAL A 7 -21.27 -8.26 2.92
N THR A 8 -21.28 -9.56 2.68
CA THR A 8 -20.38 -10.53 3.31
C THR A 8 -19.90 -11.52 2.25
N ASP A 9 -18.65 -11.93 2.38
CA ASP A 9 -18.02 -12.99 1.58
C ASP A 9 -17.22 -13.85 2.58
N SER A 10 -17.48 -15.16 2.59
CA SER A 10 -16.89 -16.08 3.58
C SER A 10 -15.49 -16.54 3.20
N GLU A 11 -15.17 -16.50 1.93
CA GLU A 11 -13.95 -17.02 1.33
C GLU A 11 -12.88 -15.92 1.18
N SER A 12 -13.30 -14.67 1.06
CA SER A 12 -12.45 -13.51 0.80
C SER A 12 -13.04 -12.21 1.35
N HIS A 13 -12.24 -11.15 1.39
CA HIS A 13 -12.72 -9.84 1.82
C HIS A 13 -13.38 -9.05 0.70
N ILE A 14 -14.11 -7.98 1.06
CA ILE A 14 -14.69 -7.04 0.11
C ILE A 14 -13.68 -5.95 -0.24
N GLU A 15 -13.00 -6.09 -1.37
CA GLU A 15 -11.89 -5.21 -1.77
C GLU A 15 -12.35 -3.79 -2.09
N ARG A 16 -13.44 -3.67 -2.85
CA ARG A 16 -13.95 -2.38 -3.30
C ARG A 16 -15.43 -2.45 -3.62
N GLN A 17 -16.09 -1.32 -3.45
CA GLN A 17 -17.51 -1.19 -3.73
C GLN A 17 -17.73 0.04 -4.61
N TYR A 18 -18.79 0.00 -5.41
CA TYR A 18 -19.20 1.11 -6.25
C TYR A 18 -20.69 1.34 -6.06
N LEU A 19 -21.04 2.58 -5.72
CA LEU A 19 -22.41 3.04 -5.74
C LEU A 19 -22.66 3.86 -7.00
N SER A 20 -23.76 3.57 -7.67
CA SER A 20 -24.27 4.39 -8.77
C SER A 20 -25.74 4.65 -8.56
N ILE A 21 -26.19 5.83 -8.99
CA ILE A 21 -27.61 6.22 -8.97
C ILE A 21 -28.08 6.37 -10.41
N LYS A 22 -29.25 5.81 -10.72
CA LYS A 22 -29.87 5.85 -12.04
C LYS A 22 -31.31 6.30 -11.94
N SER A 23 -31.79 7.07 -12.91
CA SER A 23 -33.19 7.46 -13.00
C SER A 23 -33.98 6.46 -13.85
N HIS A 24 -35.28 6.30 -13.58
CA HIS A 24 -36.17 5.44 -14.35
C HIS A 24 -36.40 5.91 -15.81
N ILE A 25 -36.21 7.21 -16.07
CA ILE A 25 -36.42 7.82 -17.39
C ILE A 25 -35.20 7.56 -18.30
N GLY A 26 -34.04 7.22 -17.74
CA GLY A 26 -32.77 7.12 -18.47
C GLY A 26 -32.25 8.50 -18.92
N GLY A 27 -30.94 8.72 -18.87
CA GLY A 27 -30.30 9.99 -19.28
C GLY A 27 -29.01 10.31 -18.52
N GLU A 28 -28.42 11.49 -18.76
CA GLU A 28 -27.20 12.05 -18.12
C GLU A 28 -27.33 12.33 -16.59
N PHE A 29 -28.24 11.65 -15.90
CA PHE A 29 -28.23 11.59 -14.43
C PHE A 29 -27.43 10.39 -13.93
N ASP A 30 -26.42 9.96 -14.70
CA ASP A 30 -25.40 9.03 -14.20
C ASP A 30 -24.39 9.86 -13.42
N LEU A 31 -24.62 10.01 -12.11
CA LEU A 31 -23.54 10.39 -11.23
C LEU A 31 -22.48 9.29 -11.36
N ALA A 32 -21.25 9.68 -11.73
CA ALA A 32 -20.17 8.73 -11.92
C ALA A 32 -20.10 7.78 -10.73
N SER A 33 -19.92 6.48 -11.01
CA SER A 33 -19.88 5.44 -9.98
C SER A 33 -18.94 5.88 -8.86
N THR A 34 -19.51 6.16 -7.69
CA THR A 34 -18.73 6.60 -6.55
C THR A 34 -18.06 5.37 -5.98
N LYS A 35 -16.73 5.31 -6.08
CA LYS A 35 -15.97 4.26 -5.41
C LYS A 35 -16.14 4.47 -3.91
N VAL A 36 -16.69 3.47 -3.25
CA VAL A 36 -16.83 3.41 -1.81
C VAL A 36 -15.82 2.41 -1.27
N ASN A 37 -15.36 2.68 -0.06
CA ASN A 37 -14.43 1.81 0.61
C ASN A 37 -15.05 0.44 0.93
N GLY A 38 -14.26 -0.63 0.98
CA GLY A 38 -14.73 -1.99 1.27
C GLY A 38 -15.41 -2.12 2.64
N ILE A 39 -14.98 -1.29 3.61
CA ILE A 39 -15.54 -1.19 4.97
C ILE A 39 -16.97 -0.66 4.97
N ALA A 40 -17.32 0.24 4.04
CA ALA A 40 -18.57 0.97 4.16
C ALA A 40 -19.78 0.03 4.12
N ARG A 41 -20.72 0.31 5.01
CA ARG A 41 -22.04 -0.33 5.11
C ARG A 41 -23.16 0.67 4.88
N ASP A 42 -22.83 1.94 4.94
CA ASP A 42 -23.71 3.02 4.58
C ASP A 42 -22.93 4.09 3.82
N PHE A 43 -23.67 4.93 3.11
CA PHE A 43 -23.10 6.10 2.45
C PHE A 43 -24.18 7.14 2.22
N ILE A 44 -23.82 8.40 2.49
CA ILE A 44 -24.67 9.53 2.18
C ILE A 44 -24.17 10.15 0.88
N LEU A 45 -24.97 9.96 -0.17
CA LEU A 45 -24.81 10.65 -1.45
C LEU A 45 -25.25 12.11 -1.28
N THR A 46 -24.30 13.03 -1.45
CA THR A 46 -24.50 14.48 -1.31
C THR A 46 -24.43 15.18 -2.68
N GLY A 47 -24.87 16.44 -2.75
CA GLY A 47 -24.81 17.24 -3.99
C GLY A 47 -25.74 16.76 -5.12
N LEU A 48 -26.75 15.95 -4.80
CA LEU A 48 -27.70 15.41 -5.76
C LEU A 48 -28.72 16.48 -6.20
N LYS A 49 -28.97 16.59 -7.49
CA LYS A 49 -30.05 17.42 -8.06
C LYS A 49 -31.26 16.56 -8.45
N LEU A 50 -31.92 15.96 -7.47
CA LEU A 50 -33.03 15.06 -7.73
C LEU A 50 -34.24 15.85 -8.29
N HIS A 51 -34.99 15.23 -9.19
CA HIS A 51 -36.16 15.82 -9.85
C HIS A 51 -37.45 15.18 -9.35
N ASP A 52 -38.49 15.99 -9.18
CA ASP A 52 -39.83 15.51 -8.81
C ASP A 52 -40.45 14.62 -9.89
N GLY A 53 -41.22 13.63 -9.45
CA GLY A 53 -41.84 12.60 -10.29
C GLY A 53 -40.84 11.56 -10.82
N VAL A 54 -39.55 11.66 -10.45
CA VAL A 54 -38.52 10.73 -10.90
C VAL A 54 -38.24 9.67 -9.85
N THR A 55 -38.46 8.40 -10.21
CA THR A 55 -37.94 7.26 -9.45
C THR A 55 -36.45 7.06 -9.71
N TYR A 56 -35.67 6.99 -8.63
CA TYR A 56 -34.23 6.73 -8.64
C TYR A 56 -33.90 5.37 -8.07
N TYR A 57 -33.01 4.65 -8.74
CA TYR A 57 -32.49 3.35 -8.33
C TYR A 57 -31.02 3.52 -7.92
N VAL A 58 -30.65 2.91 -6.80
CA VAL A 58 -29.24 2.83 -6.40
C VAL A 58 -28.76 1.43 -6.70
N THR A 59 -27.69 1.34 -7.48
CA THR A 59 -27.03 0.08 -7.79
C THR A 59 -25.71 0.02 -7.04
N LEU A 60 -25.56 -1.00 -6.20
CA LEU A 60 -24.34 -1.37 -5.50
C LEU A 60 -23.63 -2.48 -6.29
N ILE A 61 -22.37 -2.26 -6.61
CA ILE A 61 -21.48 -3.30 -7.14
C ILE A 61 -20.40 -3.54 -6.09
N SER A 62 -20.31 -4.77 -5.58
CA SER A 62 -19.32 -5.15 -4.57
C SER A 62 -18.39 -6.19 -5.16
N CYS A 63 -17.09 -5.91 -5.16
CA CYS A 63 -16.07 -6.82 -5.66
C CYS A 63 -15.27 -7.38 -4.49
N ASN A 64 -15.10 -8.70 -4.47
CA ASN A 64 -14.27 -9.37 -3.50
C ASN A 64 -12.79 -9.39 -3.91
N GLY A 65 -11.91 -9.88 -3.04
CA GLY A 65 -10.46 -9.95 -3.29
C GLY A 65 -10.05 -10.85 -4.47
N ALA A 66 -10.95 -11.66 -5.01
CA ALA A 66 -10.74 -12.43 -6.24
C ALA A 66 -11.18 -11.69 -7.52
N GLN A 67 -11.52 -10.39 -7.39
CA GLN A 67 -12.07 -9.55 -8.46
C GLN A 67 -13.42 -10.03 -9.01
N ILE A 68 -14.12 -10.88 -8.27
CA ILE A 68 -15.49 -11.29 -8.60
C ILE A 68 -16.43 -10.27 -7.99
N CYS A 69 -17.31 -9.71 -8.83
CA CYS A 69 -18.25 -8.69 -8.42
C CYS A 69 -19.68 -9.21 -8.43
N SER A 70 -20.44 -8.88 -7.40
CA SER A 70 -21.89 -9.02 -7.36
C SER A 70 -22.55 -7.66 -7.51
N THR A 71 -23.81 -7.64 -7.93
CA THR A 71 -24.57 -6.39 -8.14
C THR A 71 -25.95 -6.53 -7.52
N ALA A 72 -26.35 -5.49 -6.77
CA ALA A 72 -27.68 -5.36 -6.21
C ALA A 72 -28.25 -3.98 -6.59
N THR A 73 -29.55 -3.90 -6.83
CA THR A 73 -30.24 -2.63 -7.13
C THR A 73 -31.46 -2.48 -6.22
N THR A 74 -31.70 -1.27 -5.71
CA THR A 74 -32.86 -0.99 -4.85
C THR A 74 -34.18 -1.11 -5.63
N SER A 75 -35.31 -1.19 -4.91
CA SER A 75 -36.66 -1.22 -5.51
C SER A 75 -37.07 0.08 -6.22
N GLY A 76 -36.25 1.13 -6.11
CA GLY A 76 -36.54 2.47 -6.60
C GLY A 76 -37.17 3.36 -5.54
N MET A 77 -36.74 4.61 -5.49
CA MET A 77 -37.25 5.66 -4.61
C MET A 77 -37.85 6.77 -5.48
N LEU A 78 -39.17 6.96 -5.40
CA LEU A 78 -39.83 8.09 -6.05
C LEU A 78 -39.48 9.38 -5.29
N VAL A 79 -38.92 10.34 -6.00
CA VAL A 79 -38.73 11.69 -5.47
C VAL A 79 -39.97 12.50 -5.80
N ASP A 80 -40.66 12.93 -4.76
CA ASP A 80 -41.78 13.86 -4.84
C ASP A 80 -41.70 14.78 -3.62
N THR A 81 -41.40 16.04 -3.90
CA THR A 81 -41.21 17.09 -2.90
C THR A 81 -42.41 18.01 -2.77
N THR A 82 -43.44 17.79 -3.60
CA THR A 82 -44.62 18.65 -3.63
C THR A 82 -45.75 18.00 -2.86
N PRO A 83 -46.34 18.68 -1.86
CA PRO A 83 -47.58 18.19 -1.26
C PRO A 83 -48.73 18.27 -2.27
N PRO A 84 -49.79 17.45 -2.10
CA PRO A 84 -50.96 17.53 -2.95
C PRO A 84 -51.60 18.93 -2.94
N SER A 85 -52.16 19.32 -4.09
CA SER A 85 -52.94 20.56 -4.21
C SER A 85 -54.17 20.51 -3.30
N ARG A 86 -54.49 21.64 -2.70
CA ARG A 86 -55.68 21.79 -1.85
C ARG A 86 -56.95 21.73 -2.72
N GLY A 87 -57.90 20.87 -2.33
CA GLY A 87 -59.21 20.77 -2.99
C GLY A 87 -60.30 21.64 -2.36
N MET A 88 -61.56 21.23 -2.55
CA MET A 88 -62.75 21.87 -1.98
C MET A 88 -63.92 20.88 -1.82
N PHE A 89 -64.87 21.19 -0.94
CA PHE A 89 -66.12 20.43 -0.82
C PHE A 89 -67.03 20.65 -2.04
N ALA A 90 -67.74 19.59 -2.45
CA ALA A 90 -68.68 19.57 -3.57
C ALA A 90 -70.10 19.86 -3.05
N VAL A 91 -70.35 21.13 -2.70
CA VAL A 91 -71.64 21.58 -2.14
C VAL A 91 -72.25 22.74 -2.92
N GLN A 92 -73.58 22.73 -3.02
CA GLN A 92 -74.41 23.78 -3.58
C GLN A 92 -74.28 25.08 -2.78
N THR A 93 -74.26 26.22 -3.47
CA THR A 93 -74.04 27.53 -2.87
C THR A 93 -75.15 28.49 -3.24
N ASP A 94 -75.42 29.48 -2.39
CA ASP A 94 -76.37 30.58 -2.62
C ASP A 94 -75.78 31.72 -3.48
N HIS A 95 -74.71 31.45 -4.24
CA HIS A 95 -74.12 32.45 -5.13
C HIS A 95 -75.04 32.82 -6.29
N ALA A 96 -74.94 34.08 -6.75
CA ALA A 96 -75.74 34.62 -7.84
C ALA A 96 -75.59 33.83 -9.17
N ALA A 97 -74.50 33.07 -9.32
CA ALA A 97 -74.37 32.02 -10.32
C ALA A 97 -74.83 30.69 -9.68
N ASN A 98 -76.11 30.37 -9.81
CA ASN A 98 -76.71 29.11 -9.36
C ASN A 98 -76.19 27.95 -10.22
N LEU A 99 -74.95 27.54 -9.99
CA LEU A 99 -74.30 26.40 -10.64
C LEU A 99 -74.58 25.17 -9.76
N SER A 100 -75.53 24.34 -10.20
CA SER A 100 -75.73 23.00 -9.62
C SER A 100 -74.47 22.18 -9.85
N ARG A 101 -73.85 21.65 -8.79
CA ARG A 101 -72.67 20.79 -8.90
C ARG A 101 -73.04 19.32 -8.93
N HIS A 102 -72.19 18.50 -9.52
CA HIS A 102 -72.39 17.06 -9.53
C HIS A 102 -72.09 16.47 -8.14
N GLY A 103 -73.08 15.84 -7.52
CA GLY A 103 -72.95 15.26 -6.18
C GLY A 103 -73.48 16.12 -5.03
N ASP A 104 -74.10 17.26 -5.31
CA ASP A 104 -74.71 18.13 -4.28
C ASP A 104 -75.73 17.39 -3.39
N SER A 105 -76.46 16.42 -3.95
CA SER A 105 -77.44 15.60 -3.21
C SER A 105 -76.81 14.57 -2.26
N TRP A 106 -75.47 14.52 -2.18
CA TRP A 106 -74.73 13.55 -1.36
C TRP A 106 -74.26 14.16 -0.03
N MET A 107 -74.37 15.47 0.13
CA MET A 107 -73.94 16.19 1.31
C MET A 107 -75.04 16.17 2.37
N THR A 108 -75.10 15.07 3.11
CA THR A 108 -76.19 14.79 4.06
C THR A 108 -75.67 14.40 5.43
N TRP A 109 -76.51 14.49 6.46
CA TRP A 109 -76.23 14.06 7.82
C TRP A 109 -77.32 13.13 8.35
N GLU A 110 -76.89 12.17 9.15
CA GLU A 110 -77.70 11.22 9.92
C GLU A 110 -77.35 11.35 11.40
N LYS A 111 -77.99 10.62 12.31
CA LYS A 111 -77.67 10.72 13.75
C LYS A 111 -76.24 10.28 14.11
N THR A 112 -75.65 9.40 13.30
CA THR A 112 -74.35 8.73 13.58
C THR A 112 -73.42 8.74 12.37
N ALA A 113 -73.68 9.57 11.37
CA ALA A 113 -72.81 9.69 10.19
C ALA A 113 -73.08 10.97 9.41
N VAL A 114 -72.10 11.39 8.62
CA VAL A 114 -72.24 12.38 7.54
C VAL A 114 -71.77 11.78 6.23
N ASN A 115 -72.49 12.08 5.16
CA ASN A 115 -72.08 11.79 3.80
C ASN A 115 -71.45 13.06 3.24
N LEU A 116 -70.23 12.94 2.75
CA LEU A 116 -69.42 14.05 2.26
C LEU A 116 -68.99 13.80 0.82
N ALA A 117 -68.91 14.88 0.05
CA ALA A 117 -68.42 14.90 -1.32
C ALA A 117 -67.39 16.02 -1.52
N TRP A 118 -66.33 15.77 -2.26
CA TRP A 118 -65.24 16.73 -2.50
C TRP A 118 -64.48 16.47 -3.80
N LEU A 119 -63.74 17.49 -4.26
CA LEU A 119 -62.97 17.46 -5.51
C LEU A 119 -61.76 18.41 -5.46
N GLY A 120 -60.91 18.36 -6.49
CA GLY A 120 -59.81 19.31 -6.69
C GLY A 120 -58.49 18.99 -5.97
N PHE A 121 -58.45 17.92 -5.15
CA PHE A 121 -57.17 17.41 -4.64
C PHE A 121 -56.46 16.63 -5.74
N ALA A 122 -55.25 17.05 -6.08
CA ALA A 122 -54.43 16.40 -7.08
C ALA A 122 -52.96 16.46 -6.70
N ASP A 123 -52.23 15.42 -7.07
CA ASP A 123 -50.78 15.36 -6.94
C ASP A 123 -50.23 14.85 -8.26
N LEU A 124 -49.34 15.62 -8.86
CA LEU A 124 -48.84 15.36 -10.22
C LEU A 124 -47.80 14.24 -10.24
N HIS A 125 -47.08 14.02 -9.14
CA HIS A 125 -45.86 13.20 -9.11
C HIS A 125 -46.11 11.81 -8.51
N SER A 126 -46.76 11.72 -7.36
CA SER A 126 -47.03 10.47 -6.64
C SER A 126 -48.51 10.07 -6.57
N LYS A 127 -49.42 10.98 -6.93
CA LYS A 127 -50.89 10.84 -6.81
C LYS A 127 -51.35 10.81 -5.36
N ILE A 128 -52.65 11.00 -5.16
CA ILE A 128 -53.28 10.88 -3.84
C ILE A 128 -53.29 9.41 -3.41
N SER A 129 -52.90 9.15 -2.16
CA SER A 129 -53.06 7.86 -1.49
C SER A 129 -54.41 7.79 -0.79
N HIS A 130 -54.66 8.75 0.11
CA HIS A 130 -55.85 8.76 0.96
C HIS A 130 -56.14 10.18 1.46
N TYR A 131 -57.26 10.32 2.15
CA TYR A 131 -57.71 11.53 2.83
C TYR A 131 -57.84 11.26 4.32
N TYR A 132 -57.65 12.31 5.11
CA TYR A 132 -58.07 12.34 6.51
C TYR A 132 -59.19 13.34 6.67
N ILE A 133 -60.23 12.95 7.41
CA ILE A 133 -61.42 13.76 7.64
C ILE A 133 -61.71 13.80 9.15
N ASN A 134 -61.95 15.00 9.65
CA ASN A 134 -62.46 15.24 11.00
C ASN A 134 -63.82 15.90 10.93
N VAL A 135 -64.73 15.45 11.78
CA VAL A 135 -66.00 16.09 12.08
C VAL A 135 -65.93 16.56 13.53
N GLY A 136 -66.16 17.85 13.74
CA GLY A 136 -66.02 18.50 15.03
C GLY A 136 -67.24 19.33 15.40
N SER A 137 -67.45 19.49 16.70
CA SER A 137 -68.44 20.43 17.26
C SER A 137 -67.92 21.86 17.29
N LYS A 138 -66.60 22.01 17.30
CA LYS A 138 -65.86 23.27 17.28
C LYS A 138 -64.95 23.38 16.06
N PHE A 139 -64.36 24.56 15.89
CA PHE A 139 -63.38 24.82 14.84
C PHE A 139 -62.18 23.86 14.94
N MET A 140 -61.82 23.23 13.83
CA MET A 140 -60.72 22.25 13.67
C MET A 140 -60.74 21.00 14.59
N ASP A 141 -61.81 20.81 15.37
CA ASP A 141 -61.95 19.70 16.31
C ASP A 141 -62.32 18.37 15.60
N SER A 142 -62.23 17.26 16.32
CA SER A 142 -62.52 15.89 15.88
C SER A 142 -63.33 15.08 16.91
N ASP A 143 -63.92 15.75 17.89
CA ASP A 143 -64.73 15.18 18.97
C ASP A 143 -65.97 14.42 18.49
N LEU A 144 -66.49 14.74 17.30
CA LEU A 144 -67.66 14.07 16.72
C LEU A 144 -67.31 12.85 15.86
N ASN A 145 -66.03 12.52 15.66
CA ASN A 145 -65.67 11.28 14.97
C ASN A 145 -66.16 10.04 15.76
N GLU A 146 -66.27 8.87 15.10
CA GLU A 146 -66.63 7.59 15.77
C GLU A 146 -65.69 7.30 16.96
N GLU A 147 -64.40 7.60 16.79
CA GLU A 147 -63.40 7.65 17.86
C GLU A 147 -62.97 9.12 18.06
N PRO A 148 -63.44 9.82 19.11
CA PRO A 148 -63.08 11.21 19.38
C PRO A 148 -61.56 11.42 19.42
N GLY A 149 -61.07 12.48 18.78
CA GLY A 149 -59.64 12.80 18.73
C GLY A 149 -58.85 12.07 17.65
N ARG A 150 -59.48 11.13 16.90
CA ARG A 150 -58.79 10.35 15.87
C ARG A 150 -59.32 10.67 14.46
N PRO A 151 -58.46 11.12 13.53
CA PRO A 151 -58.88 11.38 12.17
C PRO A 151 -59.35 10.14 11.40
N VAL A 152 -60.44 10.28 10.64
CA VAL A 152 -61.00 9.21 9.82
C VAL A 152 -60.24 9.13 8.51
N ARG A 153 -59.62 7.98 8.26
CA ARG A 153 -58.88 7.71 7.02
C ARG A 153 -59.81 7.18 5.93
N VAL A 154 -59.80 7.81 4.77
CA VAL A 154 -60.59 7.44 3.58
C VAL A 154 -59.67 7.22 2.39
N GLU A 155 -59.69 6.05 1.79
CA GLU A 155 -58.87 5.74 0.61
C GLU A 155 -59.29 6.55 -0.62
N TYR A 156 -58.32 6.92 -1.46
CA TYR A 156 -58.59 7.54 -2.75
C TYR A 156 -59.22 6.52 -3.72
N VAL A 157 -60.35 6.86 -4.32
CA VAL A 157 -61.06 5.99 -5.27
C VAL A 157 -60.77 6.45 -6.71
N THR A 158 -60.23 5.54 -7.52
CA THR A 158 -59.91 5.78 -8.94
C THR A 158 -61.08 5.54 -9.89
N SER A 159 -62.15 4.87 -9.42
CA SER A 159 -63.33 4.50 -10.20
C SER A 159 -64.50 5.47 -10.06
N GLY A 160 -64.28 6.67 -9.52
CA GLY A 160 -65.33 7.69 -9.40
C GLY A 160 -65.80 8.17 -10.78
N GLU A 161 -67.03 8.68 -10.86
CA GLU A 161 -67.51 9.32 -12.09
C GLU A 161 -66.69 10.58 -12.35
N ASP A 162 -65.85 10.55 -13.39
CA ASP A 162 -65.19 11.74 -13.91
C ASP A 162 -66.24 12.64 -14.55
N LYS A 163 -66.59 13.73 -13.87
CA LYS A 163 -67.52 14.73 -14.38
C LYS A 163 -66.69 15.69 -15.21
N TYR A 164 -66.87 15.65 -16.54
CA TYR A 164 -66.07 16.36 -17.55
C TYR A 164 -65.76 17.84 -17.25
N ASP A 165 -66.56 18.50 -16.40
CA ASP A 165 -66.44 19.89 -15.96
C ASP A 165 -65.85 20.09 -14.53
N GLU A 166 -65.91 19.09 -13.65
CA GLU A 166 -65.52 19.19 -12.22
C GLU A 166 -64.42 18.17 -11.80
N GLY A 167 -64.07 17.24 -12.68
CA GLY A 167 -63.13 16.15 -12.42
C GLY A 167 -63.75 14.98 -11.62
N ILE A 168 -62.89 14.17 -11.00
CA ILE A 168 -63.33 13.03 -10.20
C ILE A 168 -63.82 13.52 -8.83
N VAL A 169 -65.14 13.45 -8.61
CA VAL A 169 -65.76 13.71 -7.31
C VAL A 169 -65.55 12.51 -6.41
N GLN A 170 -64.93 12.73 -5.26
CA GLN A 170 -64.76 11.73 -4.20
C GLN A 170 -65.93 11.84 -3.22
N THR A 171 -66.36 10.69 -2.69
CA THR A 171 -67.53 10.60 -1.81
C THR A 171 -67.25 9.61 -0.69
N ALA A 172 -67.53 9.96 0.57
CA ALA A 172 -67.46 9.01 1.68
C ALA A 172 -68.52 9.25 2.76
N LYS A 173 -69.02 8.14 3.32
CA LYS A 173 -69.83 8.13 4.55
C LYS A 173 -68.88 8.06 5.75
N VAL A 174 -68.75 9.18 6.47
CA VAL A 174 -67.94 9.29 7.68
C VAL A 174 -68.84 9.04 8.88
N LYS A 175 -68.53 8.01 9.66
CA LYS A 175 -69.26 7.71 10.89
C LYS A 175 -68.90 8.71 11.98
N THR A 176 -69.89 9.04 12.79
CA THR A 176 -69.76 10.01 13.89
C THR A 176 -70.34 9.46 15.18
N SER A 177 -69.93 10.05 16.29
CA SER A 177 -70.62 9.90 17.57
C SER A 177 -72.06 10.45 17.46
N ASN A 178 -72.90 10.12 18.46
CA ASN A 178 -74.26 10.66 18.49
C ASN A 178 -74.21 12.18 18.67
N TYR A 179 -74.75 12.90 17.70
CA TYR A 179 -74.86 14.35 17.79
C TYR A 179 -75.78 14.78 18.94
N ASP A 180 -75.43 15.91 19.55
CA ASP A 180 -76.34 16.65 20.42
C ASP A 180 -77.57 17.10 19.58
N PRO A 181 -78.81 16.85 20.04
CA PRO A 181 -80.03 17.31 19.36
C PRO A 181 -80.06 18.81 19.08
N ASP A 182 -79.46 19.64 19.93
CA ASP A 182 -79.52 21.10 19.82
C ASP A 182 -78.37 21.69 18.99
N GLN A 183 -77.39 20.86 18.60
CA GLN A 183 -76.20 21.32 17.89
C GLN A 183 -76.49 21.70 16.44
N LYS A 184 -76.72 22.98 16.15
CA LYS A 184 -77.09 23.38 14.79
C LYS A 184 -75.96 23.26 13.76
N PHE A 185 -74.71 23.44 14.19
CA PHE A 185 -73.56 23.51 13.30
C PHE A 185 -72.54 22.42 13.59
N ILE A 186 -71.90 21.94 12.52
CA ILE A 186 -70.74 21.05 12.58
C ILE A 186 -69.61 21.66 11.76
N TYR A 187 -68.39 21.29 12.09
CA TYR A 187 -67.21 21.66 11.34
C TYR A 187 -66.61 20.42 10.71
N VAL A 188 -66.22 20.54 9.43
CA VAL A 188 -65.58 19.45 8.70
C VAL A 188 -64.21 19.93 8.23
N THR A 189 -63.19 19.18 8.63
CA THR A 189 -61.79 19.40 8.29
C THR A 189 -61.28 18.25 7.44
N MET A 190 -60.54 18.54 6.38
CA MET A 190 -59.98 17.50 5.52
C MET A 190 -58.65 17.91 4.91
N TRP A 191 -57.78 16.92 4.70
CA TRP A 191 -56.57 17.05 3.89
C TRP A 191 -56.30 15.74 3.14
N ALA A 192 -55.60 15.85 2.02
CA ALA A 192 -55.14 14.70 1.24
C ALA A 192 -53.69 14.36 1.60
N VAL A 193 -53.35 13.08 1.51
CA VAL A 193 -51.98 12.57 1.67
C VAL A 193 -51.59 11.88 0.37
N ASN A 194 -50.46 12.28 -0.20
CA ASN A 194 -49.94 11.66 -1.42
C ASN A 194 -49.21 10.33 -1.10
N LYS A 195 -48.71 9.62 -2.12
CA LYS A 195 -48.08 8.30 -1.89
C LYS A 195 -46.70 8.36 -1.22
N VAL A 196 -46.08 9.54 -1.16
CA VAL A 196 -44.83 9.76 -0.42
C VAL A 196 -45.06 10.27 1.01
N GLY A 197 -46.33 10.46 1.42
CA GLY A 197 -46.70 10.83 2.79
C GLY A 197 -46.83 12.33 3.04
N LEU A 198 -46.68 13.18 2.02
CA LEU A 198 -46.89 14.62 2.18
C LEU A 198 -48.38 14.96 2.25
N ALA A 199 -48.74 15.81 3.21
CA ALA A 199 -50.09 16.30 3.42
C ALA A 199 -50.35 17.58 2.63
N SER A 200 -51.52 17.67 1.99
CA SER A 200 -52.01 18.92 1.41
C SER A 200 -52.28 19.95 2.50
N ALA A 201 -52.37 21.21 2.12
CA ALA A 201 -52.93 22.21 3.00
C ALA A 201 -54.38 21.83 3.39
N ILE A 202 -54.74 22.06 4.66
CA ILE A 202 -56.05 21.67 5.20
C ILE A 202 -57.17 22.52 4.57
N ILE A 203 -58.31 21.89 4.28
CA ILE A 203 -59.58 22.58 4.07
C ILE A 203 -60.44 22.43 5.32
N HIS A 204 -61.13 23.51 5.68
CA HIS A 204 -61.97 23.54 6.86
C HIS A 204 -63.21 24.37 6.58
N SER A 205 -64.39 23.84 6.91
CA SER A 205 -65.66 24.50 6.61
C SER A 205 -66.71 24.20 7.66
N GLN A 206 -67.59 25.18 7.89
CA GLN A 206 -68.73 25.06 8.78
C GLN A 206 -69.98 24.69 7.98
N PHE A 207 -70.73 23.71 8.48
CA PHE A 207 -71.99 23.27 7.89
C PHE A 207 -73.14 23.40 8.89
N GLU A 208 -74.28 23.87 8.42
CA GLU A 208 -75.54 23.85 9.14
C GLU A 208 -76.28 22.54 8.86
N ARG A 209 -76.72 21.87 9.92
CA ARG A 209 -77.54 20.67 9.85
C ARG A 209 -79.00 21.06 9.60
N ILE A 210 -79.48 20.88 8.37
CA ILE A 210 -80.88 21.19 8.04
C ILE A 210 -81.78 20.04 8.50
N PRO A 211 -82.90 20.32 9.19
CA PRO A 211 -83.93 19.32 9.48
C PRO A 211 -84.44 18.69 8.18
N GLY A 212 -84.22 17.38 8.01
CA GLY A 212 -84.47 16.68 6.75
C GLY A 212 -83.26 15.90 6.24
N GLY A 213 -82.07 16.21 6.77
CA GLY A 213 -80.85 15.44 6.53
C GLY A 213 -79.84 16.13 5.62
N ASP A 214 -80.07 17.34 5.11
CA ASP A 214 -79.11 18.02 4.25
C ASP A 214 -78.05 18.80 5.06
N LEU A 215 -76.82 18.84 4.56
CA LEU A 215 -75.74 19.69 5.07
C LEU A 215 -75.58 20.93 4.21
N PHE A 216 -75.74 22.10 4.83
CA PHE A 216 -75.65 23.39 4.14
C PHE A 216 -74.36 24.13 4.52
N LEU A 217 -73.54 24.48 3.53
CA LEU A 217 -72.27 25.20 3.77
C LEU A 217 -72.54 26.64 4.21
N ILE A 218 -71.97 27.04 5.35
CA ILE A 218 -72.07 28.40 5.88
C ILE A 218 -70.93 29.27 5.36
N ARG A 219 -71.28 30.42 4.77
CA ARG A 219 -70.33 31.41 4.23
C ARG A 219 -70.23 32.71 5.03
N ARG A 220 -70.88 32.82 6.19
CA ARG A 220 -70.82 34.04 7.00
C ARG A 220 -69.51 34.16 7.77
N CYS A 221 -68.90 35.33 7.70
CA CYS A 221 -67.55 35.60 8.16
C CYS A 221 -67.47 36.25 9.52
N GLN A 222 -67.58 35.44 10.57
CA GLN A 222 -67.15 35.84 11.91
C GLN A 222 -65.81 35.18 12.21
N ALA A 223 -64.89 35.95 12.78
CA ALA A 223 -63.67 35.41 13.37
C ALA A 223 -64.03 34.44 14.49
N TYR A 224 -63.54 33.20 14.40
CA TYR A 224 -63.65 32.20 15.45
C TYR A 224 -62.64 32.46 16.55
N THR A 225 -61.37 32.72 16.19
CA THR A 225 -60.33 33.04 17.18
C THR A 225 -60.05 34.54 17.26
N CYS A 226 -59.41 34.96 18.35
CA CYS A 226 -58.87 36.30 18.54
C CYS A 226 -57.86 36.73 17.45
N GLU A 227 -57.17 35.79 16.79
CA GLU A 227 -56.27 36.05 15.64
C GLU A 227 -57.03 36.22 14.30
N GLY A 228 -58.35 36.00 14.28
CA GLY A 228 -59.17 36.17 13.08
C GLY A 228 -59.36 34.90 12.25
N HIS A 229 -59.06 33.70 12.75
CA HIS A 229 -59.28 32.45 11.99
C HIS A 229 -60.78 32.30 11.68
N CYS A 230 -61.12 31.97 10.43
CA CYS A 230 -62.51 31.79 10.01
C CYS A 230 -62.62 30.87 8.79
N VAL A 231 -63.80 30.30 8.59
CA VAL A 231 -64.08 29.30 7.53
C VAL A 231 -64.43 29.88 6.17
N CYS A 232 -64.74 31.17 6.10
CA CYS A 232 -65.30 31.82 4.91
C CYS A 232 -64.31 32.74 4.19
N ALA A 233 -63.19 33.11 4.83
CA ALA A 233 -62.20 33.96 4.21
C ALA A 233 -61.63 33.24 3.00
N PRO A 234 -61.11 33.98 2.00
CA PRO A 234 -60.25 33.37 1.00
C PRO A 234 -59.18 32.54 1.71
N GLN A 235 -58.83 31.41 1.10
CA GLN A 235 -57.90 30.47 1.71
C GLN A 235 -56.62 31.16 2.19
N ASP A 236 -56.16 30.78 3.40
CA ASP A 236 -54.99 31.36 4.08
C ASP A 236 -55.10 32.87 4.40
N LYS A 237 -56.32 33.41 4.46
CA LYS A 237 -56.62 34.76 4.97
C LYS A 237 -57.42 34.71 6.26
N PHE A 238 -57.33 35.78 7.03
CA PHE A 238 -58.03 35.96 8.29
C PHE A 238 -59.24 36.88 8.09
N CYS A 239 -60.30 36.61 8.86
CA CYS A 239 -61.41 37.55 9.03
C CYS A 239 -61.00 38.68 9.98
N HIS A 240 -61.77 39.77 9.98
CA HIS A 240 -61.58 40.83 10.96
C HIS A 240 -61.90 40.29 12.37
N PRO A 241 -60.96 40.34 13.32
CA PRO A 241 -61.19 39.82 14.67
C PRO A 241 -62.26 40.62 15.41
N SER A 242 -62.99 39.95 16.28
CA SER A 242 -64.13 40.48 17.06
C SER A 242 -63.73 41.50 18.16
N GLY A 243 -62.43 41.81 18.28
CA GLY A 243 -61.89 42.77 19.26
C GLY A 243 -61.42 42.16 20.59
N THR A 244 -61.56 40.84 20.77
CA THR A 244 -61.03 40.09 21.91
C THR A 244 -59.50 39.96 21.81
N ALA A 245 -58.78 40.18 22.91
CA ALA A 245 -57.32 40.03 22.95
C ALA A 245 -56.92 38.55 23.10
N CYS A 246 -55.91 38.11 22.35
CA CYS A 246 -55.34 36.77 22.51
C CYS A 246 -54.54 36.64 23.80
N GLN A 247 -54.67 35.49 24.46
CA GLN A 247 -53.91 35.12 25.63
C GLN A 247 -52.85 34.07 25.27
N ASP A 248 -51.59 34.52 25.21
CA ASP A 248 -50.44 33.64 25.08
C ASP A 248 -50.04 33.11 26.47
N ILE A 249 -50.23 31.81 26.71
CA ILE A 249 -49.89 31.13 27.97
C ILE A 249 -48.58 30.33 27.89
N SER A 250 -47.75 30.55 26.87
CA SER A 250 -46.50 29.79 26.65
C SER A 250 -45.59 29.72 27.88
N SER A 251 -45.49 30.82 28.65
CA SER A 251 -44.62 30.91 29.84
C SER A 251 -45.25 30.40 31.14
N ASN A 252 -46.57 30.23 31.20
CA ASN A 252 -47.31 29.83 32.41
C ASN A 252 -48.49 28.93 32.04
N ASN A 253 -48.18 27.85 31.31
CA ASN A 253 -49.19 26.93 30.82
C ASN A 253 -49.67 25.99 31.94
N GLN A 254 -50.97 26.05 32.26
CA GLN A 254 -51.63 25.15 33.23
C GLN A 254 -52.43 24.03 32.54
N ASN A 255 -52.42 24.02 31.20
CA ASN A 255 -53.11 23.07 30.34
C ASN A 255 -52.15 21.96 29.85
N TYR A 256 -52.59 21.15 28.89
CA TYR A 256 -51.84 20.02 28.37
C TYR A 256 -50.47 20.48 27.84
N ILE A 257 -49.39 19.83 28.26
CA ILE A 257 -48.03 20.19 27.84
C ILE A 257 -47.60 19.23 26.73
N LEU A 258 -47.04 19.79 25.66
CA LEU A 258 -46.50 19.04 24.53
C LEU A 258 -44.97 19.16 24.49
N GLN A 259 -44.33 18.11 24.00
CA GLN A 259 -42.93 18.14 23.60
C GLN A 259 -42.86 18.03 22.08
N VAL A 260 -42.04 18.88 21.47
CA VAL A 260 -41.75 18.89 20.03
C VAL A 260 -40.35 18.30 19.85
N TYR A 261 -40.26 17.32 18.97
CA TYR A 261 -39.05 16.58 18.62
C TYR A 261 -38.67 16.91 17.18
N ASP A 262 -37.37 17.12 16.95
CA ASP A 262 -36.82 17.19 15.60
C ASP A 262 -36.55 15.78 15.12
N VAL A 263 -36.97 15.44 13.91
CA VAL A 263 -36.89 14.06 13.39
C VAL A 263 -36.10 14.06 12.08
N ALA A 264 -35.33 13.01 11.83
CA ALA A 264 -34.71 12.76 10.54
C ALA A 264 -34.92 11.33 10.05
N GLY A 265 -35.51 11.20 8.86
CA GLY A 265 -35.74 9.91 8.21
C GLY A 265 -36.98 9.18 8.76
N SER A 266 -36.94 7.85 8.74
CA SER A 266 -38.06 7.00 9.19
C SER A 266 -38.01 6.65 10.68
N GLY A 267 -36.96 7.06 11.40
CA GLY A 267 -36.85 6.91 12.85
C GLY A 267 -37.71 7.96 13.54
N GLY A 268 -38.43 7.60 14.60
CA GLY A 268 -39.26 8.53 15.35
C GLY A 268 -38.53 9.22 16.51
N ASP A 269 -37.20 9.10 16.55
CA ASP A 269 -36.35 9.61 17.62
C ASP A 269 -35.95 11.05 17.36
N ASP A 270 -35.70 11.78 18.44
CA ASP A 270 -35.25 13.16 18.44
C ASP A 270 -33.80 13.25 17.91
N VAL A 271 -33.52 14.19 17.01
CA VAL A 271 -32.20 14.32 16.37
C VAL A 271 -31.61 15.73 16.50
N ASP A 272 -30.36 15.77 16.93
CA ASP A 272 -29.60 17.03 17.06
C ASP A 272 -29.01 17.51 15.72
N TYR A 273 -28.84 16.62 14.74
CA TYR A 273 -28.15 16.91 13.47
C TYR A 273 -28.84 16.26 12.27
N THR A 274 -28.83 16.95 11.14
CA THR A 274 -29.36 16.42 9.87
C THR A 274 -28.36 16.59 8.73
N PRO A 275 -28.21 15.57 7.85
CA PRO A 275 -27.42 15.68 6.62
C PRO A 275 -28.17 16.40 5.49
N SER A 276 -29.42 16.83 5.71
CA SER A 276 -30.25 17.54 4.72
C SER A 276 -30.21 19.04 4.94
N ASN A 277 -30.02 19.82 3.88
CA ASN A 277 -30.12 21.28 3.92
C ASN A 277 -31.38 21.81 3.20
N VAL A 278 -32.37 20.95 2.95
CA VAL A 278 -33.60 21.32 2.23
C VAL A 278 -34.87 20.81 2.92
N VAL A 279 -34.76 19.89 3.88
CA VAL A 279 -35.90 19.29 4.56
C VAL A 279 -35.66 19.33 6.07
N LEU A 280 -36.69 19.73 6.80
CA LEU A 280 -36.81 19.61 8.24
C LEU A 280 -38.07 18.79 8.53
N GLN A 281 -38.04 17.93 9.54
CA GLN A 281 -39.22 17.20 9.99
C GLN A 281 -39.39 17.34 11.49
N GLY A 282 -40.63 17.53 11.93
CA GLY A 282 -40.98 17.73 13.32
C GLY A 282 -42.12 16.81 13.70
N ARG A 283 -42.07 16.31 14.93
CA ARG A 283 -43.14 15.50 15.53
C ARG A 283 -43.41 16.03 16.92
N TRP A 284 -44.64 15.93 17.39
CA TRP A 284 -44.97 16.27 18.77
C TRP A 284 -45.78 15.20 19.45
N ALA A 285 -45.72 15.20 20.77
CA ALA A 285 -46.51 14.33 21.62
C ALA A 285 -46.93 15.06 22.90
N ILE A 286 -48.08 14.69 23.42
CA ILE A 286 -48.55 15.16 24.72
C ILE A 286 -47.72 14.45 25.80
N VAL A 287 -47.05 15.22 26.65
CA VAL A 287 -46.22 14.71 27.75
C VAL A 287 -46.93 14.80 29.10
N ASN A 288 -47.78 15.84 29.29
CA ASN A 288 -48.55 16.00 30.52
C ASN A 288 -50.00 16.37 30.22
N ASN A 289 -50.94 15.74 30.94
CA ASN A 289 -52.39 15.88 30.75
C ASN A 289 -53.01 16.67 31.92
N PHE A 290 -52.71 17.96 32.04
CA PHE A 290 -53.30 18.86 33.04
C PHE A 290 -54.21 19.88 32.37
N GLY A 291 -55.28 20.35 33.03
CA GLY A 291 -56.16 21.39 32.49
C GLY A 291 -56.88 21.00 31.19
N ASP A 292 -57.01 21.94 30.27
CA ASP A 292 -57.76 21.77 29.02
C ASP A 292 -56.93 21.04 27.95
N SER A 293 -57.58 20.14 27.20
CA SER A 293 -56.96 19.46 26.06
C SER A 293 -56.80 20.39 24.85
N PRO A 294 -55.82 20.17 23.96
CA PRO A 294 -55.71 20.93 22.73
C PRO A 294 -56.94 20.81 21.83
N ASP A 295 -57.49 21.95 21.39
CA ASP A 295 -58.55 22.01 20.39
C ASP A 295 -57.96 21.76 18.98
N TRP A 296 -56.77 22.30 18.66
CA TRP A 296 -56.05 22.08 17.39
C TRP A 296 -54.62 22.67 17.37
N TYR A 297 -53.87 22.38 16.31
CA TYR A 297 -52.45 22.74 16.15
C TYR A 297 -52.16 23.60 14.92
N GLN A 298 -51.17 24.48 15.05
CA GLN A 298 -50.45 25.14 13.95
C GLN A 298 -48.95 24.91 14.08
N TRP A 299 -48.24 24.85 12.96
CA TRP A 299 -46.81 24.62 12.92
C TRP A 299 -46.08 25.70 12.14
N SER A 300 -44.79 25.86 12.43
CA SER A 300 -43.87 26.71 11.70
C SER A 300 -42.43 26.21 11.91
N VAL A 301 -41.48 26.81 11.21
CA VAL A 301 -40.04 26.55 11.32
C VAL A 301 -39.29 27.87 11.38
N GLY A 302 -38.21 27.91 12.16
CA GLY A 302 -37.45 29.13 12.38
C GLY A 302 -36.06 28.85 12.95
N PHE A 303 -35.27 29.90 13.15
CA PHE A 303 -34.02 29.79 13.87
C PHE A 303 -34.25 29.42 15.35
N THR A 304 -33.49 28.44 15.86
CA THR A 304 -33.62 27.95 17.25
C THR A 304 -33.38 29.02 18.31
N GLU A 305 -32.48 29.97 18.02
CA GLU A 305 -32.14 31.09 18.94
C GLU A 305 -33.32 32.05 19.18
N LYS A 306 -34.36 32.00 18.35
CA LYS A 306 -35.51 32.89 18.43
C LYS A 306 -36.63 32.30 19.29
N PRO A 307 -37.42 33.14 19.99
CA PRO A 307 -38.60 32.70 20.72
C PRO A 307 -39.79 32.44 19.77
N SER A 308 -39.76 33.01 18.57
CA SER A 308 -40.77 32.92 17.52
C SER A 308 -40.17 32.41 16.20
N PRO A 309 -41.00 31.81 15.32
CA PRO A 309 -40.54 31.31 14.03
C PRO A 309 -40.14 32.46 13.10
N GLU A 310 -38.85 32.81 13.10
CA GLU A 310 -38.26 33.84 12.27
C GLU A 310 -37.21 33.26 11.32
N GLY A 311 -37.04 33.89 10.16
CA GLY A 311 -35.87 33.72 9.30
C GLY A 311 -36.01 32.78 8.10
N LEU A 312 -37.04 31.91 8.07
CA LEU A 312 -37.33 31.08 6.89
C LEU A 312 -38.46 31.63 6.02
N PHE A 313 -39.52 32.13 6.65
CA PHE A 313 -40.67 32.69 5.94
C PHE A 313 -40.53 34.20 5.78
N ASN A 314 -40.96 34.73 4.63
CA ASN A 314 -41.05 36.17 4.42
C ASN A 314 -42.37 36.70 4.98
N GLU A 315 -42.32 37.39 6.13
CA GLU A 315 -43.48 37.92 6.84
C GLU A 315 -44.42 38.80 5.98
N ALA A 316 -43.90 39.43 4.93
CA ALA A 316 -44.70 40.31 4.06
C ALA A 316 -45.49 39.54 2.99
N THR A 317 -45.02 38.36 2.58
CA THR A 317 -45.58 37.63 1.42
C THR A 317 -46.05 36.23 1.76
N GLU A 318 -45.60 35.67 2.87
CA GLU A 318 -45.81 34.28 3.24
C GLU A 318 -46.52 34.18 4.58
N ARG A 319 -47.32 33.13 4.70
CA ARG A 319 -47.94 32.73 5.95
C ARG A 319 -46.84 32.08 6.81
N ILE A 320 -46.69 32.53 8.06
CA ILE A 320 -45.68 32.01 8.99
C ILE A 320 -46.22 30.77 9.72
N TRP A 321 -47.45 30.83 10.22
CA TRP A 321 -48.11 29.74 10.95
C TRP A 321 -49.03 28.96 10.02
N HIS A 322 -48.76 27.69 9.82
CA HIS A 322 -49.54 26.79 8.97
C HIS A 322 -50.44 25.87 9.80
N ASP A 323 -51.63 25.57 9.29
CA ASP A 323 -52.57 24.71 10.03
C ASP A 323 -52.11 23.24 9.99
N ALA A 324 -52.05 22.61 11.17
CA ALA A 324 -51.84 21.16 11.32
C ALA A 324 -53.11 20.41 11.74
N GLY A 325 -54.16 21.11 12.20
CA GLY A 325 -55.39 20.47 12.66
C GLY A 325 -55.11 19.55 13.84
N GLN A 326 -55.30 18.24 13.65
CA GLN A 326 -54.98 17.18 14.63
C GLN A 326 -53.75 16.35 14.24
N ASN A 327 -53.02 16.74 13.19
CA ASN A 327 -51.80 16.05 12.81
C ASN A 327 -50.74 16.22 13.90
N MET A 328 -49.93 15.19 14.13
CA MET A 328 -48.89 15.15 15.17
C MET A 328 -47.47 15.15 14.58
N GLU A 329 -47.35 15.16 13.26
CA GLU A 329 -46.09 15.18 12.54
C GLU A 329 -46.19 16.07 11.30
N GLN A 330 -45.10 16.76 10.96
CA GLN A 330 -45.03 17.59 9.76
C GLN A 330 -43.64 17.56 9.13
N VAL A 331 -43.63 17.63 7.80
CA VAL A 331 -42.41 17.75 6.99
C VAL A 331 -42.42 19.12 6.35
N TYR A 332 -41.40 19.92 6.65
CA TYR A 332 -41.13 21.18 5.97
C TYR A 332 -40.05 20.97 4.91
N GLN A 333 -40.31 21.49 3.72
CA GLN A 333 -39.33 21.53 2.66
C GLN A 333 -39.11 22.96 2.18
N THR A 334 -37.85 23.33 1.97
CA THR A 334 -37.49 24.63 1.42
C THR A 334 -37.94 24.76 -0.04
N LYS A 335 -38.20 26.00 -0.47
CA LYS A 335 -38.47 26.28 -1.88
C LYS A 335 -37.26 25.92 -2.73
N GLN A 336 -37.51 25.54 -3.98
CA GLN A 336 -36.45 25.21 -4.94
C GLN A 336 -35.40 26.33 -5.02
N GLY A 337 -34.13 25.96 -4.82
CA GLY A 337 -33.00 26.89 -4.85
C GLY A 337 -32.69 27.61 -3.53
N ILE A 338 -33.52 27.43 -2.50
CA ILE A 338 -33.26 27.91 -1.15
C ILE A 338 -32.70 26.76 -0.31
N TYR A 339 -31.57 27.00 0.35
CA TYR A 339 -30.90 26.01 1.19
C TYR A 339 -30.75 26.53 2.62
N LEU A 340 -30.95 25.64 3.57
CA LEU A 340 -30.63 25.87 4.97
C LEU A 340 -29.12 26.02 5.14
N LYS A 341 -28.70 26.86 6.07
CA LYS A 341 -27.29 27.23 6.24
C LYS A 341 -26.55 26.17 7.07
N GLU A 342 -25.38 25.77 6.61
CA GLU A 342 -24.48 24.86 7.33
C GLU A 342 -24.17 25.40 8.74
N THR A 343 -24.07 24.51 9.74
CA THR A 343 -23.80 24.82 11.17
C THR A 343 -24.84 25.70 11.87
N VAL A 344 -25.96 26.01 11.21
CA VAL A 344 -27.07 26.76 11.82
C VAL A 344 -28.09 25.77 12.37
N GLN A 345 -28.65 26.09 13.55
CA GLN A 345 -29.68 25.32 14.21
C GLN A 345 -31.08 25.88 13.91
N TYR A 346 -32.00 24.98 13.58
CA TYR A 346 -33.39 25.30 13.24
C TYR A 346 -34.33 24.49 14.12
N SER A 347 -35.44 25.09 14.56
CA SER A 347 -36.44 24.40 15.38
C SER A 347 -37.79 24.37 14.68
N PHE A 348 -38.55 23.31 14.95
CA PHE A 348 -39.98 23.31 14.74
C PHE A 348 -40.68 24.07 15.86
N PHE A 349 -41.61 24.93 15.47
CA PHE A 349 -42.48 25.68 16.36
C PHE A 349 -43.90 25.13 16.23
N LEU A 350 -44.53 24.89 17.36
CA LEU A 350 -45.90 24.39 17.45
C LEU A 350 -46.73 25.37 18.26
N LYS A 351 -47.75 25.98 17.65
CA LYS A 351 -48.76 26.75 18.36
C LYS A 351 -49.97 25.86 18.61
N VAL A 352 -50.30 25.67 19.87
CA VAL A 352 -51.36 24.81 20.39
C VAL A 352 -52.49 25.68 20.89
N TRP A 353 -53.69 25.51 20.34
CA TRP A 353 -54.88 26.24 20.75
C TRP A 353 -55.69 25.40 21.74
N TYR A 354 -56.12 26.01 22.85
CA TYR A 354 -56.96 25.36 23.87
C TYR A 354 -58.40 25.87 23.83
N ASP A 355 -58.59 27.10 23.36
CA ASP A 355 -59.89 27.70 23.11
C ASP A 355 -59.76 28.80 22.03
N GLU A 356 -60.81 29.59 21.80
CA GLU A 356 -60.85 30.68 20.80
C GLU A 356 -59.87 31.84 21.05
N ASN A 357 -59.40 32.03 22.29
CA ASN A 357 -58.58 33.17 22.69
C ASN A 357 -57.24 32.75 23.31
N THR A 358 -57.08 31.50 23.75
CA THR A 358 -55.93 31.01 24.51
C THR A 358 -55.09 30.03 23.70
N PHE A 359 -53.78 30.30 23.59
CA PHE A 359 -52.83 29.41 22.95
C PHE A 359 -51.49 29.33 23.71
N ALA A 360 -50.73 28.28 23.46
CA ALA A 360 -49.33 28.15 23.87
C ALA A 360 -48.44 27.81 22.68
N ILE A 361 -47.22 28.32 22.67
CA ILE A 361 -46.18 28.00 21.68
C ILE A 361 -45.14 27.10 22.35
N PHE A 362 -44.90 25.97 21.72
CA PHE A 362 -43.82 25.05 22.03
C PHE A 362 -42.81 25.06 20.90
N LYS A 363 -41.56 24.74 21.19
CA LYS A 363 -40.54 24.54 20.16
C LYS A 363 -39.65 23.35 20.49
N SER A 364 -39.08 22.75 19.45
CA SER A 364 -38.02 21.75 19.63
C SER A 364 -36.73 22.39 20.11
N ASP A 365 -35.83 21.57 20.64
CA ASP A 365 -34.47 21.98 21.04
C ASP A 365 -33.56 22.28 19.84
N GLY A 366 -33.94 21.86 18.64
CA GLY A 366 -33.43 22.33 17.35
C GLY A 366 -32.44 21.37 16.71
N VAL A 367 -32.53 21.25 15.38
CA VAL A 367 -31.63 20.44 14.56
C VAL A 367 -30.58 21.29 13.85
N THR A 368 -29.32 20.87 13.93
CA THR A 368 -28.18 21.52 13.27
C THR A 368 -27.94 20.95 11.87
N ILE A 369 -27.77 21.82 10.88
CA ILE A 369 -27.45 21.41 9.50
C ILE A 369 -25.98 21.02 9.41
N ALA A 370 -25.72 19.75 9.10
CA ALA A 370 -24.38 19.19 8.95
C ALA A 370 -24.28 18.32 7.69
N THR A 371 -24.01 18.94 6.54
CA THR A 371 -23.95 18.28 5.23
C THR A 371 -22.54 17.86 4.80
N GLN A 372 -21.51 18.35 5.51
CA GLN A 372 -20.11 18.11 5.14
C GLN A 372 -19.54 16.86 5.82
N ARG A 373 -18.64 16.18 5.12
CA ARG A 373 -17.83 15.09 5.70
C ARG A 373 -16.81 15.66 6.67
N PRO A 374 -16.41 14.91 7.72
CA PRO A 374 -15.27 15.29 8.55
C PRO A 374 -14.04 15.62 7.68
N ASP A 375 -13.54 16.84 7.85
CA ASP A 375 -12.39 17.34 7.09
C ASP A 375 -11.09 16.68 7.56
N VAL A 376 -10.18 16.46 6.61
CA VAL A 376 -8.88 15.83 6.85
C VAL A 376 -7.74 16.80 6.62
N THR A 377 -6.81 16.80 7.57
CA THR A 377 -5.62 17.64 7.50
C THR A 377 -4.58 16.97 6.61
N ASN A 378 -4.11 17.71 5.60
CA ASN A 378 -3.12 17.27 4.62
C ASN A 378 -1.79 18.02 4.79
N VAL A 379 -1.24 18.01 6.00
CA VAL A 379 0.07 18.63 6.31
C VAL A 379 1.13 17.56 6.54
N ARG A 380 2.40 17.89 6.34
CA ARG A 380 3.48 16.97 6.65
C ARG A 380 3.46 16.66 8.16
N GLY A 381 3.28 15.40 8.53
CA GLY A 381 3.11 15.02 9.94
C GLY A 381 1.70 14.55 10.32
N SER A 382 0.70 14.74 9.44
CA SER A 382 -0.67 14.26 9.64
C SER A 382 -0.92 12.99 8.83
N SER A 383 -0.59 11.84 9.41
CA SER A 383 -0.98 10.51 8.89
C SER A 383 -1.53 9.66 10.02
N VAL A 384 -2.26 8.60 9.65
CA VAL A 384 -2.48 7.46 10.54
C VAL A 384 -1.16 6.70 10.62
N ARG A 385 -0.71 6.40 11.83
CA ARG A 385 0.61 5.83 12.11
C ARG A 385 0.53 4.72 13.10
N GLU A 386 1.53 3.86 13.07
CA GLU A 386 1.65 2.79 14.03
C GLU A 386 2.99 2.80 14.75
N LYS A 387 2.98 2.45 16.04
CA LYS A 387 4.23 2.27 16.79
C LYS A 387 4.11 1.17 17.82
N MET A 388 5.18 0.41 18.01
CA MET A 388 5.23 -0.59 19.09
C MET A 388 5.12 0.10 20.45
N ARG A 389 4.44 -0.54 21.40
CA ARG A 389 4.26 0.03 22.74
C ARG A 389 5.60 0.22 23.44
N GLY A 390 5.89 1.42 23.93
CA GLY A 390 7.17 1.77 24.58
C GLY A 390 8.30 2.17 23.60
N SER A 391 8.00 2.21 22.30
CA SER A 391 8.89 2.73 21.26
C SER A 391 8.97 4.25 21.28
N ASN A 392 10.14 4.80 20.96
CA ASN A 392 10.35 6.24 20.73
C ASN A 392 10.15 6.66 19.26
N TYR A 393 9.87 5.70 18.37
CA TYR A 393 9.58 5.98 16.98
C TYR A 393 8.20 6.63 16.84
N ILE A 394 8.09 7.57 15.90
CA ILE A 394 6.84 8.24 15.56
C ILE A 394 5.95 7.32 14.71
N ASP A 395 6.58 6.50 13.88
CA ASP A 395 5.96 5.55 12.96
C ASP A 395 6.91 4.35 12.75
N GLN A 396 6.38 3.15 12.57
CA GLN A 396 7.17 1.93 12.44
C GLN A 396 6.60 0.96 11.40
N ASP A 397 7.25 0.92 10.26
CA ASP A 397 6.92 0.02 9.15
C ASP A 397 7.17 -1.45 9.48
N PHE A 398 8.04 -1.74 10.46
CA PHE A 398 8.34 -3.10 10.91
C PHE A 398 8.13 -3.24 12.41
N MET A 399 7.40 -4.28 12.80
CA MET A 399 7.07 -4.55 14.21
C MET A 399 7.33 -6.00 14.59
N LYS A 400 7.60 -6.24 15.87
CA LYS A 400 7.71 -7.61 16.39
C LYS A 400 6.34 -8.30 16.32
N ALA A 401 6.29 -9.47 15.71
CA ALA A 401 5.07 -10.26 15.60
C ALA A 401 4.52 -10.61 17.00
N GLY A 402 3.22 -10.40 17.20
CA GLY A 402 2.55 -10.61 18.49
C GLY A 402 2.86 -9.55 19.56
N TYR A 403 3.62 -8.50 19.24
CA TYR A 403 3.90 -7.41 20.17
C TYR A 403 2.77 -6.35 20.12
N PRO A 404 2.34 -5.80 21.27
CA PRO A 404 1.32 -4.76 21.29
C PRO A 404 1.83 -3.46 20.64
N PHE A 405 0.95 -2.81 19.88
CA PHE A 405 1.26 -1.56 19.18
C PHE A 405 0.11 -0.57 19.32
N ARG A 406 0.39 0.69 19.04
CA ARG A 406 -0.56 1.79 19.09
C ARG A 406 -0.77 2.33 17.69
N ILE A 407 -2.03 2.56 17.35
CA ILE A 407 -2.45 3.31 16.17
C ILE A 407 -2.68 4.76 16.63
N GLU A 408 -2.09 5.74 15.95
CA GLU A 408 -2.23 7.18 16.28
C GLU A 408 -2.65 7.99 15.05
N TRP A 409 -3.58 8.94 15.24
CA TRP A 409 -4.10 9.85 14.20
C TRP A 409 -4.24 11.31 14.69
N LYS A 410 -3.45 11.70 15.70
CA LYS A 410 -3.56 12.98 16.44
C LYS A 410 -3.64 14.25 15.61
N ASN A 411 -3.04 14.26 14.43
CA ASN A 411 -3.01 15.44 13.57
C ASN A 411 -3.85 15.28 12.29
N LYS A 412 -4.58 14.18 12.14
CA LYS A 412 -5.23 13.86 10.86
C LYS A 412 -6.58 14.55 10.68
N PHE A 413 -7.27 14.90 11.76
CA PHE A 413 -8.59 15.53 11.73
C PHE A 413 -8.64 16.87 12.48
N LEU A 414 -7.56 17.67 12.43
CA LEU A 414 -7.44 18.91 13.21
C LEU A 414 -8.50 19.96 12.85
N ASN A 415 -8.92 19.99 11.59
CA ASN A 415 -9.93 20.94 11.10
C ASN A 415 -11.36 20.51 11.47
N ALA A 416 -11.54 19.26 11.93
CA ALA A 416 -12.85 18.65 12.19
C ALA A 416 -13.02 18.17 13.63
N VAL A 417 -12.17 18.60 14.57
CA VAL A 417 -12.19 18.12 15.97
C VAL A 417 -13.56 18.29 16.63
N ASN A 418 -14.23 19.41 16.35
CA ASN A 418 -15.56 19.69 16.92
C ASN A 418 -16.72 19.14 16.07
N ALA A 419 -16.41 18.55 14.92
CA ALA A 419 -17.41 17.98 14.00
C ALA A 419 -17.47 16.45 14.06
N ILE A 420 -16.58 15.80 14.82
CA ILE A 420 -16.49 14.35 14.92
C ILE A 420 -17.20 13.87 16.19
N LYS A 421 -18.19 12.99 15.98
CA LYS A 421 -18.93 12.26 17.01
C LYS A 421 -18.12 11.09 17.54
N SER A 422 -17.60 10.25 16.66
CA SER A 422 -16.87 9.04 17.01
C SER A 422 -15.84 8.63 15.96
N PHE A 423 -14.90 7.78 16.37
CA PHE A 423 -14.00 7.06 15.48
C PHE A 423 -14.25 5.56 15.56
N HIS A 424 -14.05 4.87 14.46
CA HIS A 424 -14.07 3.42 14.39
C HIS A 424 -12.84 2.91 13.66
N LEU A 425 -12.25 1.79 14.10
CA LEU A 425 -10.98 1.31 13.58
C LEU A 425 -11.07 -0.10 13.01
N TYR A 426 -10.38 -0.28 11.88
CA TYR A 426 -10.15 -1.57 11.26
C TYR A 426 -8.67 -1.81 11.01
N LEU A 427 -8.24 -3.06 11.09
CA LEU A 427 -7.00 -3.53 10.49
C LEU A 427 -7.30 -4.36 9.26
N SER A 428 -6.46 -4.21 8.24
CA SER A 428 -6.65 -4.89 6.97
C SER A 428 -5.34 -5.20 6.26
N THR A 429 -5.41 -6.00 5.19
CA THR A 429 -4.26 -6.29 4.31
C THR A 429 -4.11 -5.30 3.14
N TYR A 430 -5.04 -4.34 3.01
CA TYR A 430 -5.03 -3.28 1.99
C TYR A 430 -5.64 -1.98 2.55
N PRO A 431 -5.28 -0.80 2.02
CA PRO A 431 -5.84 0.48 2.49
C PRO A 431 -7.37 0.51 2.36
N GLY A 432 -8.05 0.80 3.46
CA GLY A 432 -9.51 0.89 3.52
C GLY A 432 -10.26 -0.43 3.70
N GLY A 433 -9.55 -1.51 4.03
CA GLY A 433 -10.17 -2.81 4.29
C GLY A 433 -10.64 -3.03 5.73
N HIS A 434 -11.30 -4.17 5.95
CA HIS A 434 -11.77 -4.64 7.26
C HIS A 434 -11.55 -6.15 7.48
N ASP A 435 -10.60 -6.75 6.75
CA ASP A 435 -10.49 -8.20 6.62
C ASP A 435 -9.74 -8.90 7.76
N VAL A 436 -9.06 -8.14 8.62
CA VAL A 436 -8.17 -8.70 9.64
C VAL A 436 -8.72 -8.50 11.05
N MET A 437 -9.13 -7.27 11.39
CA MET A 437 -9.63 -6.97 12.72
C MET A 437 -10.61 -5.79 12.69
N ASP A 438 -11.65 -5.90 13.50
CA ASP A 438 -12.58 -4.84 13.91
C ASP A 438 -12.44 -4.66 15.43
N ILE A 439 -12.34 -3.41 15.91
CA ILE A 439 -12.27 -3.14 17.35
C ILE A 439 -13.62 -3.35 18.07
N ASN A 440 -14.71 -3.51 17.32
CA ASN A 440 -16.10 -3.74 17.74
C ASN A 440 -16.65 -2.67 18.70
N GLU A 441 -16.05 -1.48 18.71
CA GLU A 441 -16.47 -0.36 19.55
C GLU A 441 -16.20 0.97 18.85
N ASP A 442 -17.10 1.93 19.05
CA ASP A 442 -16.88 3.31 18.63
C ASP A 442 -16.11 4.07 19.70
N LEU A 443 -14.99 4.65 19.31
CA LEU A 443 -14.18 5.52 20.14
C LEU A 443 -14.77 6.94 20.14
N PRO A 444 -14.69 7.68 21.26
CA PRO A 444 -15.18 9.05 21.31
C PRO A 444 -14.40 9.98 20.35
N GLY A 445 -15.03 11.01 19.80
CA GLY A 445 -14.39 11.96 18.87
C GLY A 445 -13.17 12.73 19.41
N SER A 446 -12.93 12.71 20.72
CA SER A 446 -11.71 13.27 21.33
C SER A 446 -10.51 12.32 21.31
N ARG A 447 -10.70 11.04 20.99
CA ARG A 447 -9.62 10.04 20.92
C ARG A 447 -8.78 10.24 19.67
N THR A 448 -7.47 10.18 19.87
CA THR A 448 -6.47 10.30 18.79
C THR A 448 -5.54 9.11 18.67
N SER A 449 -5.79 8.07 19.48
CA SER A 449 -4.97 6.86 19.50
C SER A 449 -5.68 5.69 20.17
N TYR A 450 -5.36 4.48 19.70
CA TYR A 450 -5.85 3.23 20.24
C TYR A 450 -4.73 2.19 20.37
N ASP A 451 -4.72 1.45 21.48
CA ASP A 451 -3.71 0.42 21.77
C ASP A 451 -4.24 -0.96 21.40
N ILE A 452 -3.60 -1.63 20.42
CA ILE A 452 -3.89 -3.00 20.03
C ILE A 452 -3.07 -3.94 20.92
N MET A 453 -3.76 -4.61 21.85
CA MET A 453 -3.13 -5.48 22.85
C MET A 453 -2.95 -6.93 22.39
N ARG A 454 -3.77 -7.40 21.45
CA ARG A 454 -3.73 -8.78 20.90
C ARG A 454 -3.40 -8.75 19.41
N SER A 455 -2.12 -8.65 19.06
CA SER A 455 -1.65 -8.68 17.67
C SER A 455 -1.27 -10.08 17.18
N SER A 456 -1.60 -11.14 17.91
CA SER A 456 -1.30 -12.54 17.52
C SER A 456 -2.03 -13.01 16.26
N VAL A 457 -3.04 -12.26 15.81
CA VAL A 457 -3.77 -12.49 14.56
C VAL A 457 -2.92 -12.10 13.34
N LEU A 458 -1.94 -11.20 13.51
CA LEU A 458 -1.14 -10.69 12.40
C LEU A 458 -0.03 -11.68 12.04
N LEU A 459 -0.11 -12.19 10.81
CA LEU A 459 0.88 -13.10 10.25
C LEU A 459 2.15 -12.34 9.80
N PRO A 460 3.36 -12.83 10.14
CA PRO A 460 4.60 -12.24 9.65
C PRO A 460 4.71 -12.32 8.12
N GLY A 461 5.34 -11.33 7.51
CA GLY A 461 5.53 -11.33 6.05
C GLY A 461 4.44 -10.58 5.27
N ILE A 462 3.30 -10.28 5.89
CA ILE A 462 2.17 -9.57 5.28
C ILE A 462 2.18 -8.11 5.70
N THR A 463 1.91 -7.19 4.77
CA THR A 463 1.71 -5.76 5.06
C THR A 463 0.26 -5.53 5.50
N TYR A 464 0.09 -4.88 6.64
CA TYR A 464 -1.20 -4.50 7.20
C TYR A 464 -1.36 -2.99 7.20
N TYR A 465 -2.60 -2.52 7.18
CA TYR A 465 -2.97 -1.11 7.19
C TYR A 465 -3.93 -0.85 8.33
N SER A 466 -3.75 0.28 9.02
CA SER A 466 -4.74 0.77 9.99
C SER A 466 -5.69 1.73 9.31
N ASN A 467 -6.98 1.48 9.42
CA ASN A 467 -8.02 2.33 8.83
C ASN A 467 -8.82 2.99 9.95
N VAL A 468 -8.86 4.31 9.94
CA VAL A 468 -9.60 5.14 10.90
C VAL A 468 -10.79 5.75 10.18
N LEU A 469 -12.00 5.34 10.56
CA LEU A 469 -13.25 5.97 10.16
C LEU A 469 -13.61 7.05 11.17
N ALA A 470 -13.83 8.28 10.70
CA ALA A 470 -14.33 9.39 11.50
C ALA A 470 -15.80 9.63 11.14
N TYR A 471 -16.71 9.50 12.11
CA TYR A 471 -18.12 9.80 11.96
C TYR A 471 -18.43 11.21 12.45
N GLY A 472 -19.10 12.00 11.61
CA GLY A 472 -19.69 13.27 12.01
C GLY A 472 -20.96 13.08 12.82
N PHE A 473 -21.51 14.17 13.36
CA PHE A 473 -22.75 14.12 14.13
C PHE A 473 -24.00 13.80 13.31
N SER A 474 -23.99 14.07 12.00
CA SER A 474 -25.02 13.65 11.05
C SER A 474 -24.77 12.26 10.44
N ASP A 475 -23.91 11.47 11.07
CA ASP A 475 -23.43 10.14 10.64
C ASP A 475 -22.70 10.10 9.28
N ILE A 476 -22.51 11.25 8.63
CA ILE A 476 -21.60 11.39 7.48
C ILE A 476 -20.17 11.09 7.94
N HIS A 477 -19.45 10.21 7.23
CA HIS A 477 -18.12 9.77 7.64
C HIS A 477 -17.00 9.96 6.60
N HIS A 478 -15.75 9.88 7.07
CA HIS A 478 -14.51 9.89 6.28
C HIS A 478 -13.59 8.74 6.73
N THR A 479 -12.99 8.01 5.80
CA THR A 479 -11.97 6.97 6.10
C THR A 479 -10.56 7.42 5.74
N GLU A 480 -9.61 7.26 6.66
CA GLU A 480 -8.18 7.48 6.44
C GLU A 480 -7.38 6.24 6.78
N SER A 481 -6.38 5.92 5.95
CA SER A 481 -5.55 4.72 6.06
C SER A 481 -4.09 5.08 6.33
N SER A 482 -3.38 4.22 7.05
CA SER A 482 -1.91 4.32 7.17
C SER A 482 -1.21 3.93 5.86
N ASP A 483 0.10 4.14 5.81
CA ASP A 483 0.99 3.67 4.73
C ASP A 483 1.41 2.20 4.89
N GLY A 484 1.17 1.63 6.07
CA GLY A 484 1.17 0.20 6.34
C GLY A 484 2.41 -0.31 7.06
N PHE A 485 2.25 -1.41 7.77
CA PHE A 485 3.30 -2.01 8.60
C PHE A 485 3.35 -3.53 8.44
N LYS A 486 4.50 -4.12 8.75
CA LYS A 486 4.79 -5.54 8.54
C LYS A 486 5.32 -6.20 9.81
N PRO A 487 4.63 -7.23 10.33
CA PRO A 487 5.12 -8.01 11.45
C PRO A 487 6.33 -8.88 11.05
N ASP A 488 7.31 -8.96 11.94
CA ASP A 488 8.50 -9.77 11.83
C ASP A 488 8.71 -10.65 13.07
N LYS A 489 9.07 -11.91 12.83
CA LYS A 489 9.38 -12.91 13.87
C LYS A 489 10.77 -13.53 13.71
N HIS A 490 11.47 -13.27 12.61
CA HIS A 490 12.71 -13.95 12.28
C HIS A 490 13.89 -13.13 12.78
N LYS A 491 14.92 -13.81 13.27
CA LYS A 491 16.19 -13.15 13.59
C LYS A 491 17.06 -13.12 12.33
N PRO A 492 17.96 -12.13 12.17
CA PRO A 492 18.89 -12.16 11.05
C PRO A 492 19.75 -13.42 11.06
N THR A 493 19.97 -13.97 9.87
CA THR A 493 20.87 -15.08 9.64
C THR A 493 22.31 -14.57 9.59
N GLY A 494 23.22 -15.19 10.34
CA GLY A 494 24.63 -14.80 10.38
C GLY A 494 25.37 -15.22 9.11
N GLY A 495 26.16 -14.31 8.54
CA GLY A 495 26.96 -14.51 7.33
C GLY A 495 28.36 -15.10 7.57
N ILE A 496 29.30 -14.72 6.72
CA ILE A 496 30.73 -15.09 6.77
C ILE A 496 31.54 -13.81 7.02
N VAL A 497 32.55 -13.92 7.89
CA VAL A 497 33.45 -12.82 8.27
C VAL A 497 34.86 -13.21 7.84
N PHE A 498 35.51 -12.32 7.11
CA PHE A 498 36.87 -12.44 6.62
C PHE A 498 37.76 -11.43 7.36
N ASP A 499 39.01 -11.79 7.55
CA ASP A 499 39.99 -10.97 8.24
C ASP A 499 41.24 -10.66 7.40
N GLY A 500 42.15 -9.92 8.01
CA GLY A 500 43.33 -9.39 7.33
C GLY A 500 43.09 -8.07 6.59
N ILE A 501 44.20 -7.51 6.13
CA ILE A 501 44.25 -6.19 5.49
C ILE A 501 43.95 -6.33 3.99
N GLY A 502 42.80 -5.84 3.56
CA GLY A 502 42.42 -5.80 2.15
C GLY A 502 41.06 -6.46 1.90
N LEU A 503 40.87 -6.94 0.69
CA LEU A 503 39.60 -7.52 0.20
C LEU A 503 39.60 -9.05 0.15
N HIS A 504 40.71 -9.68 0.52
CA HIS A 504 40.84 -11.13 0.57
C HIS A 504 41.08 -11.54 2.02
N ASP A 505 40.63 -12.74 2.36
CA ASP A 505 40.94 -13.39 3.62
C ASP A 505 42.44 -13.67 3.70
N LEU A 506 43.08 -13.30 4.81
CA LEU A 506 44.51 -13.48 4.99
C LEU A 506 44.83 -14.33 6.20
N GLU A 507 45.61 -15.38 5.97
CA GLU A 507 46.25 -16.13 7.06
C GLU A 507 47.30 -15.28 7.80
N PHE A 508 48.00 -14.39 7.07
CA PHE A 508 49.09 -13.58 7.61
C PHE A 508 48.98 -12.12 7.18
N GLN A 509 49.27 -11.19 8.11
CA GLN A 509 49.36 -9.76 7.82
C GLN A 509 50.72 -9.15 8.23
N ASN A 510 51.16 -8.17 7.45
CA ASN A 510 52.47 -7.52 7.60
C ASN A 510 52.46 -6.20 8.39
N LYS A 511 51.33 -5.85 9.01
CA LYS A 511 51.21 -4.67 9.88
C LYS A 511 50.64 -5.08 11.22
N SER A 512 51.15 -4.53 12.30
CA SER A 512 50.69 -4.80 13.67
C SER A 512 49.80 -3.71 14.25
N ASP A 513 49.64 -2.57 13.57
CA ASP A 513 48.95 -1.38 14.06
C ASP A 513 47.54 -1.19 13.47
N ILE A 514 47.04 -2.17 12.71
CA ILE A 514 45.76 -2.10 12.03
C ILE A 514 45.01 -3.43 12.10
N VAL A 515 43.70 -3.33 12.34
CA VAL A 515 42.75 -4.43 12.21
C VAL A 515 41.72 -4.06 11.16
N MET A 516 41.39 -5.03 10.32
CA MET A 516 40.42 -4.88 9.26
C MET A 516 39.60 -6.16 9.14
N ALA A 517 38.33 -6.00 8.80
CA ALA A 517 37.43 -7.09 8.50
C ALA A 517 36.48 -6.70 7.37
N HIS A 518 36.04 -7.69 6.62
CA HIS A 518 34.92 -7.56 5.72
C HIS A 518 34.01 -8.78 5.83
N TRP A 519 32.74 -8.63 5.49
CA TRP A 519 31.76 -9.69 5.64
C TRP A 519 30.69 -9.64 4.57
N HIS A 520 30.10 -10.80 4.28
CA HIS A 520 28.95 -10.91 3.40
C HIS A 520 27.98 -12.01 3.87
N GLY A 521 26.79 -12.06 3.27
CA GLY A 521 25.82 -13.14 3.51
C GLY A 521 24.96 -12.98 4.76
N PHE A 522 25.12 -11.91 5.54
CA PHE A 522 24.15 -11.56 6.57
C PHE A 522 22.85 -11.10 5.91
N SER A 523 21.73 -11.68 6.34
CA SER A 523 20.43 -11.35 5.76
C SER A 523 19.32 -11.58 6.78
N ASP A 524 18.24 -10.82 6.65
CA ASP A 524 17.00 -11.05 7.36
C ASP A 524 15.83 -11.02 6.37
N VAL A 525 14.95 -12.01 6.44
CA VAL A 525 13.84 -12.18 5.49
C VAL A 525 12.57 -11.41 5.89
N GLY A 526 12.49 -10.95 7.14
CA GLY A 526 11.30 -10.29 7.67
C GLY A 526 11.34 -8.78 7.45
N SER A 527 12.26 -8.14 8.17
CA SER A 527 12.42 -6.68 8.24
C SER A 527 13.76 -6.18 7.67
N GLY A 528 14.68 -7.08 7.36
CA GLY A 528 15.98 -6.74 6.78
C GLY A 528 16.99 -6.27 7.82
N VAL A 529 18.28 -6.31 7.47
CA VAL A 529 19.35 -5.88 8.37
C VAL A 529 19.35 -4.35 8.47
N LYS A 530 19.40 -3.85 9.70
CA LYS A 530 19.49 -2.42 10.02
C LYS A 530 20.92 -1.97 10.27
N MET A 531 21.70 -2.80 10.97
CA MET A 531 23.09 -2.47 11.32
C MET A 531 23.91 -3.69 11.72
N TYR A 532 25.22 -3.60 11.57
CA TYR A 532 26.21 -4.53 12.06
C TYR A 532 26.92 -3.97 13.29
N TYR A 533 27.36 -4.89 14.13
CA TYR A 533 28.31 -4.64 15.21
C TYR A 533 29.55 -5.50 14.99
N TRP A 534 30.72 -4.93 15.25
CA TRP A 534 32.01 -5.59 15.04
C TRP A 534 32.93 -5.43 16.25
N CYS A 535 33.69 -6.47 16.56
CA CYS A 535 34.73 -6.47 17.60
C CYS A 535 35.92 -7.36 17.20
N VAL A 536 37.04 -7.23 17.90
CA VAL A 536 38.26 -8.02 17.68
C VAL A 536 38.74 -8.62 18.99
N GLY A 537 39.06 -9.92 18.98
CA GLY A 537 39.56 -10.66 20.14
C GLY A 537 40.73 -11.58 19.79
N SER A 538 41.40 -12.11 20.82
CA SER A 538 42.51 -13.07 20.69
C SER A 538 42.03 -14.54 20.69
N THR A 539 40.74 -14.78 20.88
CA THR A 539 40.17 -16.12 20.94
C THR A 539 39.09 -16.35 19.88
N ASN A 540 39.01 -17.56 19.34
CA ASN A 540 37.95 -17.98 18.42
C ASN A 540 36.63 -18.37 19.13
N GLY A 541 36.56 -18.20 20.45
CA GLY A 541 35.41 -18.61 21.26
C GLY A 541 34.14 -17.83 20.90
N VAL A 542 33.08 -18.57 20.55
CA VAL A 542 31.72 -18.04 20.42
C VAL A 542 30.92 -18.44 21.64
N VAL A 543 30.29 -17.46 22.26
CA VAL A 543 29.33 -17.66 23.35
C VAL A 543 27.95 -17.18 22.92
N THR A 544 26.91 -17.77 23.49
CA THR A 544 25.51 -17.53 23.11
C THR A 544 25.01 -16.11 23.38
N LYS A 545 25.68 -15.37 24.27
CA LYS A 545 25.40 -13.95 24.55
C LYS A 545 26.54 -13.08 24.06
N HIS A 546 26.23 -12.06 23.27
CA HIS A 546 27.20 -11.09 22.74
C HIS A 546 28.05 -10.42 23.84
N ALA A 547 27.47 -10.21 25.03
CA ALA A 547 28.14 -9.56 26.16
C ALA A 547 29.29 -10.41 26.75
N ASP A 548 29.24 -11.72 26.54
CA ASP A 548 30.23 -12.65 27.07
C ASP A 548 31.35 -12.93 26.04
N VAL A 549 31.23 -12.40 24.81
CA VAL A 549 32.22 -12.61 23.75
C VAL A 549 33.48 -11.83 24.07
N GLU A 550 34.62 -12.51 24.04
CA GLU A 550 35.92 -11.88 24.23
C GLU A 550 36.24 -10.94 23.06
N CYS A 551 36.42 -9.66 23.37
CA CYS A 551 36.70 -8.59 22.43
C CYS A 551 37.84 -7.71 22.99
N GLY A 552 38.93 -8.33 23.47
CA GLY A 552 39.99 -7.67 24.22
C GLY A 552 40.88 -6.74 23.41
N ILE A 553 40.88 -6.87 22.08
CA ILE A 553 41.67 -6.03 21.16
C ILE A 553 40.86 -4.81 20.73
N HIS A 554 39.59 -5.00 20.39
CA HIS A 554 38.67 -3.93 20.05
C HIS A 554 37.26 -4.28 20.50
N SER A 555 36.65 -3.43 21.32
CA SER A 555 35.29 -3.62 21.83
C SER A 555 34.23 -3.53 20.74
N TRP A 556 33.02 -4.03 21.01
CA TRP A 556 31.88 -3.92 20.09
C TRP A 556 31.64 -2.47 19.65
N GLU A 557 31.72 -2.25 18.35
CA GLU A 557 31.43 -0.97 17.69
C GLU A 557 30.26 -1.14 16.72
N ALA A 558 29.35 -0.17 16.71
CA ALA A 558 28.30 -0.09 15.71
C ALA A 558 28.87 0.45 14.39
N VAL A 559 28.88 -0.38 13.35
CA VAL A 559 29.46 -0.04 12.04
C VAL A 559 28.40 0.22 10.97
N GLY A 560 27.13 0.40 11.37
CA GLY A 560 26.03 0.68 10.44
C GLY A 560 25.83 -0.45 9.43
N LEU A 561 25.51 -0.11 8.18
CA LEU A 561 25.34 -1.08 7.08
C LEU A 561 26.62 -1.30 6.24
N HIS A 562 27.76 -0.81 6.73
CA HIS A 562 29.03 -1.06 6.06
C HIS A 562 29.36 -2.56 6.14
N ASN A 563 29.83 -3.13 5.03
CA ASN A 563 30.24 -4.53 4.89
C ASN A 563 31.75 -4.73 5.08
N SER A 564 32.47 -3.67 5.42
CA SER A 564 33.89 -3.67 5.73
C SER A 564 34.22 -2.57 6.72
N VAL A 565 35.19 -2.82 7.60
CA VAL A 565 35.66 -1.86 8.59
C VAL A 565 37.16 -2.01 8.80
N SER A 566 37.85 -0.89 9.00
CA SER A 566 39.26 -0.85 9.36
C SER A 566 39.49 0.15 10.48
N ARG A 567 40.30 -0.22 11.48
CA ARG A 567 40.70 0.67 12.58
C ARG A 567 42.19 0.54 12.85
N ASN A 568 42.83 1.67 13.10
CA ASN A 568 44.19 1.69 13.63
C ASN A 568 44.14 1.42 15.13
N LEU A 569 45.07 0.62 15.63
CA LEU A 569 45.21 0.27 17.03
C LEU A 569 46.18 1.20 17.74
N THR A 570 45.90 1.51 19.00
CA THR A 570 46.81 2.28 19.87
C THR A 570 47.92 1.40 20.43
N THR A 571 47.63 0.12 20.68
CA THR A 571 48.59 -0.91 21.08
C THR A 571 48.81 -1.87 19.93
N PRO A 572 50.05 -2.00 19.41
CA PRO A 572 50.34 -2.95 18.34
C PRO A 572 50.03 -4.39 18.73
N LEU A 573 49.55 -5.16 17.77
CA LEU A 573 49.38 -6.60 17.85
C LEU A 573 50.73 -7.29 18.05
N HIS A 574 50.73 -8.39 18.81
CA HIS A 574 51.93 -9.18 19.06
C HIS A 574 52.27 -10.04 17.83
N GLN A 575 53.58 -10.13 17.54
CA GLN A 575 54.10 -10.97 16.47
C GLN A 575 53.80 -12.45 16.77
N SER A 576 53.42 -13.20 15.74
CA SER A 576 53.06 -14.63 15.79
C SER A 576 51.82 -14.99 16.60
N ASP A 577 51.04 -14.01 17.09
CA ASP A 577 49.72 -14.23 17.67
C ASP A 577 48.62 -14.14 16.60
N THR A 578 47.54 -14.90 16.80
CA THR A 578 46.37 -14.93 15.91
C THR A 578 45.21 -14.13 16.51
N TYR A 579 44.58 -13.29 15.68
CA TYR A 579 43.48 -12.42 16.08
C TYR A 579 42.24 -12.66 15.22
N TYR A 580 41.06 -12.61 15.86
CA TYR A 580 39.79 -12.99 15.25
C TYR A 580 38.82 -11.81 15.20
N ASN A 581 38.23 -11.59 14.04
CA ASN A 581 37.19 -10.59 13.84
C ASN A 581 35.82 -11.21 14.09
N LYS A 582 34.96 -10.51 14.85
CA LYS A 582 33.65 -11.01 15.26
C LYS A 582 32.57 -10.02 14.87
N VAL A 583 31.49 -10.50 14.26
CA VAL A 583 30.41 -9.66 13.73
C VAL A 583 29.04 -10.26 14.07
N TYR A 584 28.09 -9.40 14.44
CA TYR A 584 26.67 -9.75 14.45
C TYR A 584 25.82 -8.66 13.80
N ALA A 585 24.65 -9.02 13.31
CA ALA A 585 23.68 -8.13 12.69
C ALA A 585 22.48 -7.89 13.61
N VAL A 586 21.88 -6.71 13.49
CA VAL A 586 20.61 -6.32 14.11
C VAL A 586 19.65 -5.90 13.01
N ASP A 587 18.41 -6.39 13.03
CA ASP A 587 17.36 -6.00 12.07
C ASP A 587 16.60 -4.72 12.47
N ASN A 588 15.57 -4.37 11.71
CA ASN A 588 14.74 -3.20 11.94
C ASN A 588 13.81 -3.32 13.16
N VAL A 589 13.49 -4.53 13.62
CA VAL A 589 12.67 -4.78 14.81
C VAL A 589 13.50 -4.99 16.08
N GLY A 590 14.83 -5.08 15.96
CA GLY A 590 15.78 -5.26 17.04
C GLY A 590 16.07 -6.70 17.42
N TYR A 591 15.83 -7.69 16.55
CA TYR A 591 16.43 -9.02 16.73
C TYR A 591 17.89 -9.01 16.32
N ILE A 592 18.65 -9.90 16.95
CA ILE A 592 20.11 -9.99 16.83
C ILE A 592 20.46 -11.36 16.27
N SER A 593 21.38 -11.40 15.29
CA SER A 593 21.92 -12.65 14.74
C SER A 593 22.79 -13.41 15.75
N SER A 594 23.16 -14.64 15.41
CA SER A 594 24.33 -15.26 16.05
C SER A 594 25.59 -14.48 15.71
N VAL A 595 26.56 -14.47 16.63
CA VAL A 595 27.90 -13.91 16.38
C VAL A 595 28.64 -14.83 15.42
N ARG A 596 29.23 -14.25 14.37
CA ARG A 596 30.11 -14.93 13.41
C ARG A 596 31.55 -14.48 13.66
N VAL A 597 32.46 -15.43 13.54
CA VAL A 597 33.89 -15.24 13.83
C VAL A 597 34.65 -15.66 12.59
N SER A 598 35.68 -14.90 12.23
CA SER A 598 36.61 -15.25 11.16
C SER A 598 37.52 -16.42 11.56
N ASP A 599 38.30 -16.95 10.62
CA ASP A 599 39.24 -18.04 10.85
C ASP A 599 40.57 -17.59 11.49
N GLY A 600 40.87 -16.29 11.44
CA GLY A 600 41.90 -15.62 12.24
C GLY A 600 43.12 -15.25 11.42
N VAL A 601 43.66 -14.04 11.66
CA VAL A 601 44.89 -13.56 11.02
C VAL A 601 46.05 -13.56 11.99
N SER A 602 47.19 -14.09 11.55
CA SER A 602 48.45 -14.08 12.30
C SER A 602 49.37 -12.93 11.87
N VAL A 603 50.02 -12.25 12.81
CA VAL A 603 50.89 -11.10 12.49
C VAL A 603 52.32 -11.56 12.20
N ASP A 604 52.80 -11.32 10.97
CA ASP A 604 54.19 -11.54 10.58
C ASP A 604 54.83 -10.33 9.89
N THR A 605 55.73 -9.67 10.60
CA THR A 605 56.50 -8.51 10.10
C THR A 605 57.93 -8.83 9.68
N SER A 606 58.35 -10.10 9.70
CA SER A 606 59.73 -10.51 9.44
C SER A 606 60.00 -10.86 7.96
N PRO A 607 61.11 -10.39 7.35
CA PRO A 607 61.49 -10.80 6.00
C PRO A 607 62.14 -12.19 5.99
N PRO A 608 62.11 -12.92 4.85
CA PRO A 608 62.83 -14.19 4.71
C PRO A 608 64.35 -13.97 4.63
N GLU A 609 65.14 -14.88 5.21
CA GLU A 609 66.61 -14.83 5.18
C GLU A 609 67.20 -15.78 4.10
N PRO A 610 67.94 -15.26 3.09
CA PRO A 610 68.55 -16.09 2.05
C PRO A 610 69.83 -16.80 2.54
N GLN A 611 69.97 -18.09 2.24
CA GLN A 611 71.04 -18.94 2.80
C GLN A 611 72.32 -19.09 1.93
N TYR A 612 72.31 -19.01 0.59
CA TYR A 612 73.54 -19.06 -0.24
C TYR A 612 73.39 -18.51 -1.68
N LEU A 613 74.50 -18.05 -2.29
CA LEU A 613 74.65 -17.55 -3.68
C LEU A 613 76.09 -17.82 -4.21
N PHE A 614 76.32 -18.28 -5.46
CA PHE A 614 77.69 -18.48 -6.04
C PHE A 614 77.82 -18.14 -7.56
N HIS A 615 79.05 -17.96 -8.06
CA HIS A 615 79.45 -17.51 -9.42
C HIS A 615 80.40 -18.53 -10.11
N THR A 616 80.30 -18.75 -11.44
CA THR A 616 81.09 -19.74 -12.21
C THR A 616 82.32 -19.14 -12.94
N GLY A 617 83.39 -19.92 -13.12
CA GLY A 617 84.68 -19.49 -13.72
C GLY A 617 84.75 -19.46 -15.27
N SER A 618 85.95 -19.23 -15.85
CA SER A 618 86.19 -19.23 -17.31
C SER A 618 86.30 -20.63 -17.92
N ASN A 619 85.99 -20.78 -19.21
CA ASN A 619 86.11 -22.05 -19.94
C ASN A 619 87.57 -22.56 -19.99
N ILE A 620 87.79 -23.81 -19.59
CA ILE A 620 89.13 -24.44 -19.55
C ILE A 620 89.47 -25.24 -20.81
N LEU A 621 88.55 -25.41 -21.75
CA LEU A 621 88.80 -26.11 -23.03
C LEU A 621 89.49 -25.22 -24.06
N THR A 622 90.36 -25.84 -24.86
CA THR A 622 90.95 -25.24 -26.07
C THR A 622 90.09 -25.57 -27.31
N ASN A 623 89.93 -24.58 -28.19
CA ASN A 623 89.10 -24.67 -29.41
C ASN A 623 87.68 -25.23 -29.17
N PRO A 624 86.89 -24.63 -28.23
CA PRO A 624 85.60 -25.18 -27.79
C PRO A 624 84.49 -25.17 -28.85
N SER A 625 84.62 -24.32 -29.88
CA SER A 625 83.67 -24.16 -30.99
C SER A 625 84.25 -24.60 -32.34
N PHE A 626 85.40 -25.30 -32.33
CA PHE A 626 85.97 -25.94 -33.51
C PHE A 626 86.32 -25.01 -34.69
N GLU A 627 86.59 -23.73 -34.42
CA GLU A 627 86.90 -22.71 -35.44
C GLU A 627 88.33 -22.80 -36.00
N THR A 628 89.23 -23.48 -35.30
CA THR A 628 90.62 -23.66 -35.72
C THR A 628 90.86 -25.09 -36.19
N SER A 629 90.95 -25.29 -37.52
CA SER A 629 91.21 -26.60 -38.13
C SER A 629 91.97 -26.49 -39.46
N PRO A 630 92.91 -27.42 -39.75
CA PRO A 630 93.61 -27.46 -41.03
C PRO A 630 92.72 -27.87 -42.22
N ASN A 631 91.64 -28.63 -41.99
CA ASN A 631 90.73 -29.11 -43.02
C ASN A 631 89.27 -28.90 -42.59
N VAL A 632 88.43 -28.35 -43.47
CA VAL A 632 87.03 -27.99 -43.20
C VAL A 632 86.17 -28.34 -44.40
N VAL A 633 85.00 -28.94 -44.15
CA VAL A 633 84.01 -29.31 -45.17
C VAL A 633 82.91 -28.26 -45.22
N GLN A 634 82.60 -27.73 -46.41
CA GLN A 634 81.48 -26.80 -46.57
C GLN A 634 80.14 -27.55 -46.45
N SER A 635 79.19 -27.00 -45.67
CA SER A 635 77.91 -27.63 -45.37
C SER A 635 77.10 -28.06 -46.60
N THR A 636 77.25 -27.38 -47.74
CA THR A 636 76.60 -27.73 -49.02
C THR A 636 77.11 -29.01 -49.66
N ASN A 637 78.32 -29.45 -49.28
CA ASN A 637 78.99 -30.62 -49.86
C ASN A 637 78.92 -31.85 -48.94
N VAL A 638 78.23 -31.73 -47.81
CA VAL A 638 78.10 -32.81 -46.82
C VAL A 638 76.99 -33.75 -47.26
N ASN A 639 77.34 -34.94 -47.73
CA ASN A 639 76.38 -36.03 -47.90
C ASN A 639 76.17 -36.72 -46.55
N ALA A 640 74.99 -36.56 -45.95
CA ALA A 640 74.66 -37.06 -44.60
C ALA A 640 74.78 -38.58 -44.43
N THR A 641 74.87 -39.34 -45.52
CA THR A 641 75.09 -40.81 -45.48
C THR A 641 76.55 -41.22 -45.57
N ASP A 642 77.47 -40.31 -45.89
CA ASP A 642 78.85 -40.66 -46.27
C ASP A 642 79.93 -39.66 -45.79
N ILE A 643 79.64 -38.88 -44.74
CA ILE A 643 80.53 -37.83 -44.19
C ILE A 643 81.95 -38.38 -43.90
N CYS A 644 82.05 -39.65 -43.48
CA CYS A 644 83.33 -40.27 -43.14
C CYS A 644 84.13 -40.81 -44.33
N ASN A 645 83.53 -41.04 -45.51
CA ASN A 645 84.28 -41.47 -46.69
C ASN A 645 84.59 -40.32 -47.65
N ALA A 646 83.87 -39.19 -47.55
CA ALA A 646 84.03 -38.04 -48.42
C ALA A 646 85.23 -37.14 -48.08
N THR A 647 85.84 -37.28 -46.90
CA THR A 647 86.93 -36.43 -46.43
C THR A 647 87.96 -37.17 -45.59
N VAL A 648 89.24 -36.84 -45.79
CA VAL A 648 90.38 -37.32 -44.98
C VAL A 648 90.11 -37.01 -43.51
N ASP A 649 90.22 -38.01 -42.62
CA ASP A 649 90.06 -37.88 -41.16
C ASP A 649 90.74 -36.59 -40.64
N SER A 650 89.94 -35.55 -40.37
CA SER A 650 90.44 -34.27 -39.91
C SER A 650 90.31 -34.20 -38.41
N GLN A 651 91.36 -34.55 -37.69
CA GLN A 651 91.44 -34.36 -36.25
C GLN A 651 91.29 -32.85 -35.92
N PRO A 652 90.31 -32.44 -35.09
CA PRO A 652 90.18 -31.06 -34.66
C PRO A 652 91.42 -30.60 -33.90
N SER A 653 91.90 -29.37 -34.15
CA SER A 653 93.05 -28.86 -33.41
C SER A 653 92.74 -28.81 -31.91
N GLY A 654 93.59 -29.43 -31.09
CA GLY A 654 93.41 -29.51 -29.64
C GLY A 654 92.54 -30.69 -29.15
N TRP A 655 91.98 -31.51 -30.04
CA TRP A 655 91.16 -32.67 -29.67
C TRP A 655 91.75 -33.97 -30.24
N ASN A 656 91.71 -35.05 -29.47
CA ASN A 656 92.11 -36.39 -29.87
C ASN A 656 90.90 -37.20 -30.34
N LEU A 657 91.01 -37.91 -31.45
CA LEU A 657 89.95 -38.79 -31.96
C LEU A 657 90.17 -40.23 -31.48
N SER A 658 89.11 -40.89 -31.00
CA SER A 658 89.17 -42.30 -30.59
C SER A 658 89.53 -43.23 -31.75
N THR A 659 90.29 -44.30 -31.48
CA THR A 659 90.70 -45.30 -32.47
C THR A 659 89.49 -45.92 -33.17
N GLY A 660 89.40 -45.79 -34.51
CA GLY A 660 88.25 -46.27 -35.30
C GLY A 660 87.04 -45.33 -35.35
N GLY A 661 87.12 -44.17 -34.70
CA GLY A 661 86.15 -43.08 -34.84
C GLY A 661 86.39 -42.25 -36.10
N CYS A 662 85.42 -41.41 -36.44
CA CYS A 662 85.46 -40.47 -37.56
C CYS A 662 85.01 -39.09 -37.06
N ALA A 663 85.76 -38.05 -37.43
CA ALA A 663 85.41 -36.67 -37.13
C ALA A 663 85.63 -35.78 -38.36
N ALA A 664 84.67 -34.89 -38.60
CA ALA A 664 84.73 -33.91 -39.68
C ALA A 664 84.26 -32.54 -39.16
N ILE A 665 84.99 -31.49 -39.51
CA ILE A 665 84.59 -30.13 -39.15
C ILE A 665 83.78 -29.54 -40.30
N VAL A 666 82.53 -29.21 -40.01
CA VAL A 666 81.58 -28.67 -40.97
C VAL A 666 81.52 -27.17 -40.76
N SER A 667 81.85 -26.40 -41.80
CA SER A 667 81.66 -24.95 -41.81
C SER A 667 80.46 -24.56 -42.65
N SER A 668 79.68 -23.61 -42.15
CA SER A 668 78.47 -23.15 -42.81
C SER A 668 78.44 -21.63 -42.97
N ASN A 669 78.29 -21.19 -44.22
CA ASN A 669 78.03 -19.78 -44.55
C ASN A 669 76.59 -19.35 -44.25
N LYS A 670 75.70 -20.29 -43.86
CA LYS A 670 74.31 -20.03 -43.47
C LYS A 670 74.12 -19.82 -41.96
N ASN A 671 75.20 -19.61 -41.19
CA ASN A 671 75.18 -19.52 -39.71
C ASN A 671 74.48 -20.73 -39.05
N LEU A 672 74.83 -21.94 -39.49
CA LEU A 672 74.30 -23.17 -38.87
C LEU A 672 75.00 -23.52 -37.56
N ALA A 673 76.22 -23.05 -37.32
CA ALA A 673 76.91 -23.22 -36.03
C ALA A 673 76.22 -22.40 -34.94
N ARG A 674 76.29 -22.87 -33.69
CA ARG A 674 75.78 -22.15 -32.52
C ARG A 674 76.75 -21.09 -32.03
N ASP A 675 78.05 -21.32 -32.19
CA ASP A 675 79.10 -20.32 -31.97
C ASP A 675 80.04 -20.31 -33.18
N GLY A 676 80.46 -19.11 -33.62
CA GLY A 676 81.29 -18.96 -34.82
C GLY A 676 80.63 -19.40 -36.14
N ARG A 677 81.33 -20.19 -36.96
CA ARG A 677 80.93 -20.65 -38.30
C ARG A 677 81.14 -22.15 -38.52
N SER A 678 81.76 -22.84 -37.58
CA SER A 678 82.19 -24.22 -37.69
C SER A 678 81.57 -25.05 -36.57
N PHE A 679 81.29 -26.31 -36.83
CA PHE A 679 80.85 -27.25 -35.80
C PHE A 679 81.39 -28.64 -36.11
N LEU A 680 81.48 -29.48 -35.08
CA LEU A 680 82.05 -30.82 -35.18
C LEU A 680 80.96 -31.83 -35.53
N PHE A 681 81.20 -32.64 -36.56
CA PHE A 681 80.57 -33.96 -36.69
C PHE A 681 81.49 -35.00 -36.08
N VAL A 682 80.94 -35.86 -35.20
CA VAL A 682 81.68 -36.96 -34.58
C VAL A 682 80.89 -38.25 -34.60
N ARG A 683 81.53 -39.33 -35.07
CA ARG A 683 81.08 -40.72 -34.97
C ARG A 683 82.14 -41.51 -34.20
N GLY A 684 81.82 -41.97 -32.99
CA GLY A 684 82.81 -42.34 -31.97
C GLY A 684 82.97 -41.20 -30.96
N SER A 685 84.19 -40.89 -30.53
CA SER A 685 84.41 -39.82 -29.55
C SER A 685 85.64 -38.97 -29.80
N VAL A 686 85.55 -37.70 -29.42
CA VAL A 686 86.69 -36.79 -29.29
C VAL A 686 87.02 -36.58 -27.82
N SER A 687 88.30 -36.41 -27.50
CA SER A 687 88.77 -36.14 -26.15
C SER A 687 89.77 -34.99 -26.06
N GLN A 688 89.83 -34.34 -24.91
CA GLN A 688 90.84 -33.33 -24.59
C GLN A 688 91.31 -33.54 -23.14
N THR A 689 92.62 -33.48 -22.94
CA THR A 689 93.21 -33.51 -21.60
C THR A 689 93.03 -32.15 -20.94
N LEU A 690 92.36 -32.14 -19.79
CA LEU A 690 92.17 -30.97 -18.94
C LEU A 690 93.24 -30.99 -17.85
N ASP A 691 94.09 -29.97 -17.84
CA ASP A 691 95.14 -29.80 -16.83
C ASP A 691 94.79 -28.67 -15.85
N GLY A 692 95.23 -28.80 -14.59
CA GLY A 692 95.07 -27.76 -13.57
C GLY A 692 93.71 -27.73 -12.88
N LEU A 693 93.00 -28.87 -12.81
CA LEU A 693 91.72 -28.98 -12.12
C LEU A 693 91.88 -28.89 -10.58
N VAL A 694 90.95 -28.19 -9.92
CA VAL A 694 90.86 -28.11 -8.46
C VAL A 694 90.19 -29.37 -7.94
N VAL A 695 90.94 -30.22 -7.25
CA VAL A 695 90.41 -31.45 -6.64
C VAL A 695 89.31 -31.11 -5.65
N GLY A 696 88.11 -31.67 -5.84
CA GLY A 696 86.90 -31.36 -5.05
C GLY A 696 86.09 -30.17 -5.58
N GLY A 697 86.55 -29.46 -6.61
CA GLY A 697 85.81 -28.40 -7.28
C GLY A 697 84.64 -28.94 -8.12
N LEU A 698 83.50 -28.25 -8.10
CA LEU A 698 82.30 -28.62 -8.86
C LEU A 698 82.27 -27.91 -10.22
N TYR A 699 82.73 -28.59 -11.25
CA TYR A 699 82.77 -28.05 -12.61
C TYR A 699 81.42 -28.18 -13.32
N ARG A 700 81.00 -27.11 -14.00
CA ARG A 700 79.90 -27.10 -14.95
C ARG A 700 80.42 -27.38 -16.36
N VAL A 701 79.92 -28.42 -16.99
CA VAL A 701 80.11 -28.72 -18.41
C VAL A 701 78.84 -28.33 -19.15
N SER A 702 78.92 -27.53 -20.21
CA SER A 702 77.79 -27.29 -21.11
C SER A 702 78.20 -27.28 -22.56
N PHE A 703 77.39 -27.88 -23.43
CA PHE A 703 77.63 -27.91 -24.88
C PHE A 703 76.32 -28.00 -25.66
N PHE A 704 76.37 -27.78 -26.96
CA PHE A 704 75.24 -27.95 -27.86
C PHE A 704 75.44 -29.20 -28.72
N SER A 705 74.39 -29.99 -28.89
CA SER A 705 74.41 -31.15 -29.79
C SER A 705 73.21 -31.18 -30.73
N SER A 706 73.34 -31.83 -31.89
CA SER A 706 72.24 -32.01 -32.83
C SER A 706 72.30 -33.38 -33.52
N HIS A 707 71.15 -33.85 -33.98
CA HIS A 707 71.01 -35.10 -34.71
C HIS A 707 71.26 -34.88 -36.21
N LEU A 708 71.59 -35.95 -36.94
CA LEU A 708 71.65 -35.92 -38.39
C LEU A 708 70.27 -36.21 -39.01
N SER A 709 69.84 -35.33 -39.91
CA SER A 709 68.63 -35.45 -40.72
C SER A 709 68.84 -36.45 -41.87
N VAL A 710 68.90 -37.76 -41.57
CA VAL A 710 69.01 -38.83 -42.58
C VAL A 710 67.65 -39.48 -42.81
N SER A 711 67.19 -39.56 -44.06
CA SER A 711 65.87 -40.08 -44.44
C SER A 711 65.66 -41.59 -44.22
N SER A 712 66.69 -42.34 -43.78
CA SER A 712 66.66 -43.80 -43.68
C SER A 712 67.09 -44.39 -42.33
N SER A 713 67.15 -43.61 -41.24
CA SER A 713 67.49 -44.13 -39.90
C SER A 713 66.41 -43.78 -38.87
N THR A 714 65.62 -44.77 -38.46
CA THR A 714 64.46 -44.59 -37.59
C THR A 714 64.70 -44.79 -36.10
N GLN A 715 65.92 -45.07 -35.60
CA GLN A 715 66.09 -45.23 -34.13
C GLN A 715 67.50 -45.02 -33.52
N SER A 716 68.57 -44.77 -34.29
CA SER A 716 69.95 -44.74 -33.74
C SER A 716 70.54 -43.33 -33.50
N ASN A 717 70.02 -42.28 -34.12
CA ASN A 717 70.68 -40.95 -34.17
C ASN A 717 70.39 -40.03 -32.98
N LYS A 718 70.03 -40.58 -31.81
CA LYS A 718 69.40 -39.80 -30.72
C LYS A 718 70.12 -39.88 -29.39
N GLU A 719 71.30 -40.49 -29.31
CA GLU A 719 72.05 -40.61 -28.06
C GLU A 719 73.52 -40.23 -28.23
N GLY A 720 73.98 -39.30 -27.39
CA GLY A 720 75.39 -38.97 -27.22
C GLY A 720 75.83 -39.26 -25.79
N PHE A 721 77.13 -39.23 -25.54
CA PHE A 721 77.66 -39.32 -24.19
C PHE A 721 78.73 -38.27 -23.96
N VAL A 722 78.80 -37.82 -22.71
CA VAL A 722 79.90 -37.02 -22.18
C VAL A 722 80.52 -37.78 -21.02
N GLN A 723 81.82 -37.76 -20.92
CA GLN A 723 82.56 -38.43 -19.87
C GLN A 723 83.66 -37.50 -19.37
N LEU A 724 83.77 -37.41 -18.05
CA LEU A 724 84.90 -36.79 -17.38
C LEU A 724 85.41 -37.78 -16.34
N GLU A 725 86.68 -38.15 -16.44
CA GLU A 725 87.28 -39.23 -15.64
C GLU A 725 86.50 -40.56 -15.79
N ASP A 726 86.13 -41.20 -14.67
CA ASP A 726 85.41 -42.48 -14.64
C ASP A 726 83.88 -42.32 -14.74
N LYS A 727 83.38 -41.07 -14.84
CA LYS A 727 81.94 -40.77 -14.87
C LYS A 727 81.47 -40.49 -16.30
N LYS A 728 80.79 -41.47 -16.89
CA LYS A 728 80.15 -41.37 -18.20
C LYS A 728 78.64 -41.09 -18.04
N HIS A 729 78.17 -40.01 -18.65
CA HIS A 729 76.76 -39.64 -18.73
C HIS A 729 76.27 -39.73 -20.18
N VAL A 730 75.20 -40.48 -20.41
CA VAL A 730 74.51 -40.58 -21.70
C VAL A 730 73.37 -39.55 -21.73
N PHE A 731 73.15 -38.90 -22.87
CA PHE A 731 72.10 -37.92 -23.08
C PHE A 731 71.33 -38.17 -24.38
N LEU A 732 70.05 -37.84 -24.36
CA LEU A 732 69.16 -37.96 -25.51
C LEU A 732 69.12 -36.64 -26.31
N ILE A 733 69.18 -36.76 -27.63
CA ILE A 733 69.04 -35.68 -28.60
C ILE A 733 67.63 -35.78 -29.19
N TYR A 734 66.83 -34.75 -28.93
CA TYR A 734 65.45 -34.73 -29.40
C TYR A 734 65.38 -34.33 -30.88
N THR A 735 64.37 -34.84 -31.59
CA THR A 735 64.17 -34.57 -33.03
C THR A 735 63.20 -33.41 -33.28
N LYS A 736 62.60 -32.85 -32.23
CA LYS A 736 61.73 -31.68 -32.31
C LYS A 736 62.50 -30.44 -31.91
N ALA A 737 62.42 -29.39 -32.73
CA ALA A 737 63.01 -28.09 -32.45
C ALA A 737 62.57 -27.57 -31.06
N TYR A 738 63.53 -27.26 -30.20
CA TYR A 738 63.31 -26.67 -28.89
C TYR A 738 62.77 -25.23 -29.08
N ARG A 739 61.50 -24.97 -28.73
CA ARG A 739 60.81 -23.67 -28.88
C ARG A 739 61.12 -22.65 -27.78
N GLY A 740 62.33 -22.70 -27.19
CA GLY A 740 62.64 -22.01 -25.93
C GLY A 740 63.58 -20.80 -26.02
N ASP A 741 64.17 -20.48 -27.17
CA ASP A 741 64.96 -19.25 -27.35
C ASP A 741 64.26 -18.27 -28.29
N GLY A 742 63.85 -17.12 -27.74
CA GLY A 742 63.00 -16.12 -28.39
C GLY A 742 63.66 -15.35 -29.53
N ASN A 743 64.02 -16.04 -30.62
CA ASN A 743 64.48 -15.42 -31.85
C ASN A 743 63.79 -16.09 -33.06
N ASP A 744 62.80 -15.40 -33.63
CA ASP A 744 61.70 -16.00 -34.40
C ASP A 744 61.88 -15.97 -35.94
N GLN A 745 63.08 -15.68 -36.46
CA GLN A 745 63.26 -15.42 -37.90
C GLN A 745 64.58 -15.95 -38.51
N SER A 746 64.78 -17.27 -38.55
CA SER A 746 65.84 -17.86 -39.40
C SER A 746 65.35 -19.12 -40.10
N THR A 747 65.29 -19.07 -41.44
CA THR A 747 64.99 -20.19 -42.34
C THR A 747 66.12 -21.25 -42.39
N ALA A 748 67.24 -21.04 -41.67
CA ALA A 748 68.30 -22.04 -41.51
C ALA A 748 67.96 -23.12 -40.46
N ARG A 749 66.92 -22.91 -39.63
CA ARG A 749 66.49 -23.83 -38.56
C ARG A 749 65.82 -25.11 -39.05
N GLU A 750 65.50 -25.23 -40.34
CA GLU A 750 64.96 -26.48 -40.91
C GLU A 750 66.06 -27.53 -41.17
N GLU A 751 67.36 -27.14 -41.18
CA GLU A 751 68.47 -28.06 -41.48
C GLU A 751 69.14 -28.67 -40.21
N ILE A 752 69.35 -27.90 -39.13
CA ILE A 752 69.99 -28.36 -37.86
C ILE A 752 69.26 -27.77 -36.62
N SER A 753 68.94 -28.61 -35.63
CA SER A 753 68.32 -28.21 -34.35
C SER A 753 69.26 -28.46 -33.17
N TRP A 754 69.82 -27.41 -32.58
CA TRP A 754 70.76 -27.51 -31.45
C TRP A 754 70.05 -27.71 -30.11
N HIS A 755 70.53 -28.66 -29.31
CA HIS A 755 70.09 -28.96 -27.95
C HIS A 755 71.21 -28.62 -26.96
N LYS A 756 70.94 -27.73 -26.01
CA LYS A 756 71.88 -27.41 -24.93
C LYS A 756 71.85 -28.49 -23.87
N HIS A 757 73.01 -29.00 -23.50
CA HIS A 757 73.20 -29.91 -22.38
C HIS A 757 74.06 -29.24 -21.32
N THR A 758 73.74 -29.48 -20.05
CA THR A 758 74.52 -29.01 -18.89
C THR A 758 74.68 -30.15 -17.90
N PHE A 759 75.92 -30.43 -17.50
CA PHE A 759 76.28 -31.44 -16.53
C PHE A 759 77.19 -30.83 -15.46
N TYR A 760 77.20 -31.45 -14.28
CA TYR A 760 78.07 -31.04 -13.18
C TYR A 760 78.94 -32.22 -12.77
N PHE A 761 80.24 -31.99 -12.66
CA PHE A 761 81.23 -32.98 -12.27
C PHE A 761 82.09 -32.45 -11.14
N VAL A 762 82.43 -33.31 -10.19
CA VAL A 762 83.43 -33.00 -9.18
C VAL A 762 84.76 -33.57 -9.66
N ALA A 763 85.79 -32.73 -9.82
CA ALA A 763 87.10 -33.19 -10.26
C ALA A 763 87.78 -34.01 -9.15
N LEU A 764 88.21 -35.25 -9.46
CA LEU A 764 88.89 -36.13 -8.51
C LEU A 764 90.42 -36.06 -8.66
N LYS A 765 90.91 -35.65 -9.84
CA LYS A 765 92.33 -35.54 -10.17
C LYS A 765 92.65 -34.13 -10.69
N GLN A 766 93.92 -33.72 -10.58
CA GLN A 766 94.40 -32.45 -11.13
C GLN A 766 94.47 -32.43 -12.67
N THR A 767 94.55 -33.62 -13.27
CA THR A 767 94.48 -33.82 -14.73
C THR A 767 93.42 -34.87 -15.01
N ALA A 768 92.49 -34.57 -15.91
CA ALA A 768 91.42 -35.46 -16.33
C ALA A 768 91.23 -35.44 -17.84
N GLU A 769 90.78 -36.56 -18.40
CA GLU A 769 90.37 -36.61 -19.81
C GLU A 769 88.87 -36.28 -19.90
N PHE A 770 88.54 -35.24 -20.68
CA PHE A 770 87.18 -34.93 -21.08
C PHE A 770 86.89 -35.59 -22.43
N VAL A 771 85.84 -36.40 -22.50
CA VAL A 771 85.46 -37.18 -23.68
C VAL A 771 84.01 -36.87 -24.05
N LEU A 772 83.75 -36.66 -25.34
CA LEU A 772 82.43 -36.37 -25.88
C LEU A 772 82.24 -37.11 -27.21
N GLY A 773 81.09 -37.77 -27.39
CA GLY A 773 80.90 -38.60 -28.57
C GLY A 773 79.48 -39.13 -28.78
N SER A 774 79.27 -39.80 -29.90
CA SER A 774 78.05 -40.57 -30.18
C SER A 774 78.09 -41.92 -29.45
N VAL A 775 76.95 -42.41 -28.98
CA VAL A 775 76.86 -43.76 -28.38
C VAL A 775 76.94 -44.84 -29.46
N ASP A 776 76.41 -44.54 -30.65
CA ASP A 776 76.45 -45.46 -31.79
C ASP A 776 77.71 -45.31 -32.66
N ASP A 777 78.06 -46.39 -33.34
CA ASP A 777 79.16 -46.49 -34.29
C ASP A 777 78.72 -46.21 -35.74
N ARG A 778 77.42 -45.94 -35.97
CA ARG A 778 76.83 -45.86 -37.31
C ARG A 778 76.48 -44.46 -37.76
N THR A 779 75.94 -43.60 -36.89
CA THR A 779 75.21 -42.40 -37.36
C THR A 779 75.85 -41.09 -36.93
N GLY A 780 76.52 -41.05 -35.77
CA GLY A 780 77.26 -39.87 -35.30
C GLY A 780 76.35 -38.72 -34.86
N ILE A 781 76.95 -37.65 -34.33
CA ILE A 781 76.25 -36.45 -33.82
C ILE A 781 76.98 -35.17 -34.23
N TYR A 782 76.25 -34.06 -34.29
CA TYR A 782 76.85 -32.72 -34.36
C TYR A 782 77.06 -32.15 -32.96
N VAL A 783 78.17 -31.44 -32.75
CA VAL A 783 78.55 -30.82 -31.48
C VAL A 783 79.12 -29.43 -31.72
N ASP A 784 78.76 -28.48 -30.85
CA ASP A 784 79.32 -27.13 -30.86
C ASP A 784 79.34 -26.47 -29.45
N ASN A 785 80.17 -25.43 -29.31
CA ASN A 785 80.35 -24.57 -28.14
C ASN A 785 80.45 -25.34 -26.81
N VAL A 786 81.52 -26.12 -26.66
CA VAL A 786 81.79 -26.91 -25.46
C VAL A 786 82.47 -26.06 -24.38
N VAL A 787 81.80 -25.90 -23.25
CA VAL A 787 82.26 -25.14 -22.09
C VAL A 787 82.46 -26.05 -20.91
N VAL A 788 83.62 -25.96 -20.27
CA VAL A 788 83.91 -26.58 -18.97
C VAL A 788 84.45 -25.48 -18.05
N GLU A 789 83.84 -25.25 -16.90
CA GLU A 789 84.23 -24.18 -15.97
C GLU A 789 84.00 -24.59 -14.52
N LEU A 790 84.80 -24.05 -13.59
CA LEU A 790 84.72 -24.33 -12.15
C LEU A 790 83.53 -23.62 -11.48
#